data_AF-A0A7X7YMJ6-F1
#
_entry.id   AF-A0A7X7YMJ6-F1
#
_cell.length_a   1.000
_cell.length_b   1.000
_cell.length_c   1.000
_cell.angle_alpha   90.00
_cell.angle_beta   90.00
_cell.angle_gamma   90.00
#
_symmetry.space_group_name_H-M   'P 1'
#
loop_
_entity.id
_entity.type
_entity.pdbx_description
1 polymer ?
#
loop_
_entity_poly.entity_id
_entity_poly.type
_entity_poly.pdbx_seq_one_letter_code
_entity_poly.pdbx_strand_id
1 'polypeptide(L)'
;MRKKLVSWLLTVMMILSLIISVPMTAYGADEPQATNIIVANTNNSSIDFFDISANGNIAPARTLKGASTNLNRPVDIALYDGELYVLNHEAHAIEIFDPLASGDTTPVRRIIGGMSYPSGFDFDPVTGEIYVANYSGNITVYNITDSGTVTPKRTIAKGNTMTLAVSGNELFVTTYGESAVYVYNNVTGELLRTISGTSTGFSGNLYGVAISDGELYIADSGNNAIKVFNTTDSGNVAPKRIIAGGNTLLGTPREFHIADNKLYVANNNSVTAFNLTDGGDVAPVQVLSGAATTFNAVQGVTVAEMPEIPQLIQTSETKMTDFFPKSAQGENGIYLQSRDENSTYYNLDYFGDYTFKTTGTPWNLPLVMIGDKANEIIKADPSALNQVGFERDSVIRTTLNGDFGWVRVTGSTQMDTKGSARFYIYKGEDGYSSPLWEATPGVTPVSFDLIIPYTEGDELFFSVDASANDIDDWAIWKNIHFAPQSGPFSGGVGTEEDPYLISTEDDLFELAQKTTADNSFIGKYFIQTNDIEITTVWTPIGWRGNYYDTNLPFEGYYNGQSYSISELNISSSISWAGLFAVIGANGTLEDINLEGVSIIAGYHSGALVGENRGLIKGCNTSGSISGAGQLGGLVGMSHNGLLEDCHSSMTVIGTQESVGGLVGYSTNNSGNAANSILRCSSTGDVTGIQRTGGLVGTL
;
A
#
# COMPACT_ATOMS: atom_id res chain seq x y z
N MET A 1 22.94 76.55 9.68
CA MET A 1 21.73 76.00 9.04
C MET A 1 21.91 75.56 7.58
N ARG A 2 23.16 75.33 7.14
CA ARG A 2 23.54 74.69 5.86
C ARG A 2 24.62 73.60 6.09
N LYS A 3 24.57 72.94 7.26
CA LYS A 3 25.52 71.89 7.70
C LYS A 3 24.85 70.63 8.31
N LYS A 4 23.52 70.49 8.22
CA LYS A 4 22.80 69.26 8.65
C LYS A 4 22.01 68.54 7.54
N LEU A 5 22.09 69.01 6.29
CA LEU A 5 21.53 68.30 5.11
C LEU A 5 22.59 67.62 4.22
N VAL A 6 23.89 67.79 4.51
CA VAL A 6 25.00 67.20 3.72
C VAL A 6 25.59 65.94 4.39
N SER A 7 25.21 65.65 5.64
CA SER A 7 25.61 64.41 6.34
C SER A 7 24.65 63.24 6.11
N TRP A 8 23.52 63.46 5.42
CA TRP A 8 22.52 62.41 5.14
C TRP A 8 22.56 61.90 3.68
N LEU A 9 23.36 62.54 2.81
CA LEU A 9 23.55 62.14 1.41
C LEU A 9 24.90 61.44 1.14
N LEU A 10 25.82 61.40 2.11
CA LEU A 10 27.13 60.75 1.98
C LEU A 10 27.23 59.37 2.64
N THR A 11 26.25 58.96 3.45
CA THR A 11 26.19 57.59 4.03
C THR A 11 25.36 56.63 3.16
N VAL A 12 24.57 57.14 2.21
CA VAL A 12 23.74 56.33 1.29
C VAL A 12 24.44 56.03 -0.05
N MET A 13 25.57 56.68 -0.36
CA MET A 13 26.33 56.46 -1.61
C MET A 13 27.65 55.67 -1.44
N MET A 14 27.93 55.10 -0.26
CA MET A 14 29.18 54.35 0.00
C MET A 14 28.99 52.86 0.32
N ILE A 15 27.84 52.27 -0.02
CA ILE A 15 27.62 50.81 -0.11
C ILE A 15 26.90 50.50 -1.43
N LEU A 16 27.43 51.03 -2.54
CA LEU A 16 27.01 50.67 -3.89
C LEU A 16 28.23 50.54 -4.81
N SER A 17 29.15 49.64 -4.44
CA SER A 17 30.21 49.15 -5.35
C SER A 17 30.90 47.91 -4.76
N LEU A 18 30.20 46.77 -4.77
CA LEU A 18 30.82 45.46 -5.01
C LEU A 18 29.74 44.53 -5.57
N ILE A 19 29.30 44.83 -6.80
CA ILE A 19 28.59 43.87 -7.64
C ILE A 19 29.68 42.94 -8.19
N ILE A 20 29.97 41.86 -7.46
CA ILE A 20 30.39 40.64 -8.14
C ILE A 20 29.09 39.94 -8.48
N SER A 21 28.81 39.87 -9.77
CA SER A 21 27.82 38.99 -10.36
C SER A 21 28.17 37.55 -9.98
N VAL A 22 27.62 37.07 -8.88
CA VAL A 22 27.39 35.64 -8.72
C VAL A 22 26.10 35.40 -9.50
N PRO A 23 26.10 34.52 -10.52
CA PRO A 23 24.87 34.24 -11.25
C PRO A 23 23.82 33.78 -10.23
N MET A 24 22.56 34.15 -10.46
CA MET A 24 21.44 33.33 -9.98
C MET A 24 21.69 31.92 -10.53
N THR A 25 22.32 31.05 -9.75
CA THR A 25 22.05 29.63 -9.88
C THR A 25 20.60 29.49 -9.48
N ALA A 26 19.76 29.15 -10.45
CA ALA A 26 18.43 28.62 -10.19
C ALA A 26 18.55 27.65 -9.02
N TYR A 27 17.96 27.96 -7.87
CA TYR A 27 17.82 26.98 -6.80
C TYR A 27 16.58 26.15 -7.13
N GLY A 28 16.78 25.36 -8.18
CA GLY A 28 15.96 24.34 -8.77
C GLY A 28 16.94 23.42 -9.50
N ALA A 29 18.04 23.08 -8.80
CA ALA A 29 18.81 21.91 -9.17
C ALA A 29 18.09 20.77 -8.46
N ASP A 30 17.35 19.98 -9.24
CA ASP A 30 16.86 18.68 -8.85
C ASP A 30 17.98 17.97 -8.06
N GLU A 31 17.70 17.61 -6.80
CA GLU A 31 18.60 16.71 -6.09
C GLU A 31 18.63 15.42 -6.92
N PRO A 32 19.81 14.87 -7.26
CA PRO A 32 19.88 13.73 -8.18
C PRO A 32 18.98 12.60 -7.67
N GLN A 33 18.05 12.16 -8.51
CA GLN A 33 17.14 11.06 -8.18
C GLN A 33 17.96 9.89 -7.64
N ALA A 34 17.56 9.35 -6.49
CA ALA A 34 18.30 8.28 -5.84
C ALA A 34 18.43 7.09 -6.80
N THR A 35 19.64 6.88 -7.34
CA THR A 35 19.91 5.77 -8.25
C THR A 35 20.20 4.53 -7.43
N ASN A 36 19.56 3.42 -7.77
CA ASN A 36 19.74 2.15 -7.08
C ASN A 36 20.28 1.07 -8.02
N ILE A 37 21.09 0.17 -7.45
CA ILE A 37 21.36 -1.16 -8.01
C ILE A 37 20.28 -2.09 -7.47
N ILE A 38 19.46 -2.64 -8.37
CA ILE A 38 18.30 -3.47 -8.05
C ILE A 38 18.58 -4.89 -8.54
N VAL A 39 18.46 -5.88 -7.67
CA VAL A 39 18.96 -7.24 -7.91
C VAL A 39 17.86 -8.28 -7.72
N ALA A 40 17.72 -9.19 -8.70
CA ALA A 40 16.83 -10.35 -8.61
C ALA A 40 17.55 -11.48 -7.88
N ASN A 41 17.19 -11.69 -6.62
CA ASN A 41 17.75 -12.71 -5.76
C ASN A 41 16.95 -14.00 -5.91
N THR A 42 17.23 -14.73 -6.99
CA THR A 42 16.38 -15.80 -7.51
C THR A 42 16.05 -16.87 -6.46
N ASN A 43 17.04 -17.44 -5.77
CA ASN A 43 16.75 -18.53 -4.83
C ASN A 43 16.09 -18.03 -3.53
N ASN A 44 16.18 -16.74 -3.24
CA ASN A 44 15.53 -16.14 -2.09
C ASN A 44 14.10 -15.65 -2.39
N SER A 45 13.67 -15.69 -3.65
CA SER A 45 12.41 -15.10 -4.11
C SER A 45 12.25 -13.66 -3.63
N SER A 46 13.28 -12.84 -3.83
CA SER A 46 13.29 -11.44 -3.41
C SER A 46 13.91 -10.51 -4.45
N ILE A 47 13.52 -9.23 -4.38
CA ILE A 47 14.21 -8.14 -5.07
C ILE A 47 14.90 -7.27 -4.03
N ASP A 48 16.22 -7.13 -4.16
CA ASP A 48 17.06 -6.43 -3.20
C ASP A 48 17.57 -5.11 -3.81
N PHE A 49 17.43 -4.02 -3.07
CA PHE A 49 17.77 -2.66 -3.52
C PHE A 49 18.98 -2.14 -2.76
N PHE A 50 19.98 -1.65 -3.49
CA PHE A 50 21.20 -1.07 -2.94
C PHE A 50 21.39 0.33 -3.51
N ASP A 51 21.90 1.24 -2.69
CA ASP A 51 22.36 2.55 -3.16
C ASP A 51 23.42 2.38 -4.27
N ILE A 52 23.43 3.25 -5.27
CA ILE A 52 24.40 3.17 -6.39
C ILE A 52 25.86 3.19 -5.94
N SER A 53 26.16 3.76 -4.76
CA SER A 53 27.50 3.80 -4.17
C SER A 53 27.87 2.55 -3.36
N ALA A 54 26.92 1.63 -3.13
CA ALA A 54 27.12 0.46 -2.27
C ALA A 54 28.25 -0.44 -2.78
N ASN A 55 29.18 -0.80 -1.90
CA ASN A 55 30.35 -1.61 -2.25
C ASN A 55 30.76 -2.53 -1.09
N GLY A 56 31.13 -3.77 -1.41
CA GLY A 56 31.49 -4.80 -0.44
C GLY A 56 30.29 -5.55 0.16
N ASN A 57 30.42 -5.91 1.44
CA ASN A 57 29.46 -6.71 2.19
C ASN A 57 28.46 -5.84 2.94
N ILE A 58 27.49 -5.29 2.20
CA ILE A 58 26.48 -4.35 2.70
C ILE A 58 25.09 -4.99 2.57
N ALA A 59 24.20 -4.72 3.53
CA ALA A 59 22.80 -5.15 3.46
C ALA A 59 21.99 -4.30 2.48
N PRO A 60 20.95 -4.86 1.83
CA PRO A 60 20.07 -4.06 0.98
C PRO A 60 19.39 -2.95 1.79
N ALA A 61 19.24 -1.77 1.18
CA ALA A 61 18.52 -0.64 1.76
C ALA A 61 17.03 -0.95 1.93
N ARG A 62 16.47 -1.75 1.02
CA ARG A 62 15.15 -2.37 1.17
C ARG A 62 15.08 -3.65 0.35
N THR A 63 14.10 -4.48 0.69
CA THR A 63 13.84 -5.75 0.00
C THR A 63 12.34 -5.91 -0.23
N LEU A 64 11.97 -6.36 -1.42
CA LEU A 64 10.66 -6.91 -1.74
C LEU A 64 10.71 -8.42 -1.55
N LYS A 65 9.89 -8.94 -0.63
CA LYS A 65 9.84 -10.36 -0.30
C LYS A 65 8.60 -10.68 0.53
N GLY A 66 7.95 -11.78 0.19
CA GLY A 66 6.86 -12.35 0.97
C GLY A 66 5.83 -13.03 0.09
N ALA A 67 4.78 -13.59 0.68
CA ALA A 67 3.82 -14.41 -0.05
C ALA A 67 2.94 -13.57 -0.99
N SER A 68 2.57 -12.37 -0.56
CA SER A 68 1.72 -11.43 -1.32
C SER A 68 2.44 -10.89 -2.56
N THR A 69 3.77 -10.90 -2.57
CA THR A 69 4.57 -10.42 -3.72
C THR A 69 4.45 -11.30 -4.97
N ASN A 70 3.95 -12.53 -4.87
CA ASN A 70 4.00 -13.53 -5.94
C ASN A 70 5.42 -13.86 -6.47
N LEU A 71 6.48 -13.31 -5.87
CA LEU A 71 7.86 -13.56 -6.32
C LEU A 71 8.19 -15.04 -6.19
N ASN A 72 8.50 -15.66 -7.32
CA ASN A 72 8.89 -17.05 -7.38
C ASN A 72 10.00 -17.25 -8.41
N ARG A 73 11.24 -17.31 -7.89
CA ARG A 73 12.46 -17.33 -8.70
C ARG A 73 12.49 -16.18 -9.71
N PRO A 74 12.54 -14.91 -9.25
CA PRO A 74 12.74 -13.77 -10.14
C PRO A 74 14.09 -13.89 -10.84
N VAL A 75 14.13 -13.67 -12.15
CA VAL A 75 15.33 -13.88 -12.97
C VAL A 75 15.79 -12.63 -13.71
N ASP A 76 14.89 -11.68 -13.95
CA ASP A 76 15.19 -10.45 -14.64
C ASP A 76 14.31 -9.30 -14.12
N ILE A 77 14.81 -8.07 -14.20
CA ILE A 77 14.17 -6.87 -13.63
C ILE A 77 14.47 -5.67 -14.51
N ALA A 78 13.48 -4.78 -14.64
CA ALA A 78 13.69 -3.48 -15.23
C ALA A 78 12.76 -2.44 -14.61
N LEU A 79 13.25 -1.21 -14.52
CA LEU A 79 12.41 -0.05 -14.28
C LEU A 79 12.05 0.58 -15.63
N TYR A 80 10.77 0.74 -15.91
CA TYR A 80 10.31 1.40 -17.12
C TYR A 80 9.11 2.27 -16.80
N ASP A 81 9.13 3.53 -17.26
CA ASP A 81 8.02 4.49 -17.12
C ASP A 81 7.45 4.60 -15.70
N GLY A 82 8.33 4.60 -14.70
CA GLY A 82 7.94 4.70 -13.29
C GLY A 82 7.36 3.43 -12.69
N GLU A 83 7.51 2.27 -13.34
CA GLU A 83 7.03 0.98 -12.84
C GLU A 83 8.15 -0.07 -12.83
N LEU A 84 8.14 -0.94 -11.81
CA LEU A 84 9.15 -1.99 -11.65
C LEU A 84 8.62 -3.32 -12.17
N TYR A 85 9.17 -3.80 -13.27
CA TYR A 85 8.83 -5.06 -13.89
C TYR A 85 9.77 -6.15 -13.40
N VAL A 86 9.21 -7.26 -12.92
CA VAL A 86 9.96 -8.41 -12.40
C VAL A 86 9.51 -9.67 -13.12
N LEU A 87 10.45 -10.32 -13.82
CA LEU A 87 10.19 -11.57 -14.53
C LEU A 87 10.37 -12.77 -13.60
N ASN A 88 9.29 -13.51 -13.35
CA ASN A 88 9.29 -14.71 -12.51
C ASN A 88 9.37 -15.99 -13.36
N HIS A 89 10.44 -16.76 -13.15
CA HIS A 89 10.69 -17.98 -13.91
C HIS A 89 9.66 -19.09 -13.60
N GLU A 90 9.42 -19.40 -12.32
CA GLU A 90 8.49 -20.48 -11.95
C GLU A 90 7.03 -20.04 -11.92
N ALA A 91 6.76 -18.75 -11.70
CA ALA A 91 5.38 -18.25 -11.74
C ALA A 91 4.87 -18.05 -13.19
N HIS A 92 5.76 -18.12 -14.19
CA HIS A 92 5.43 -17.87 -15.59
C HIS A 92 4.74 -16.53 -15.81
N ALA A 93 5.27 -15.50 -15.15
CA ALA A 93 4.63 -14.20 -15.03
C ALA A 93 5.64 -13.07 -15.09
N ILE A 94 5.16 -11.89 -15.50
CA ILE A 94 5.78 -10.62 -15.15
C ILE A 94 4.93 -10.02 -14.03
N GLU A 95 5.53 -9.75 -12.88
CA GLU A 95 4.90 -9.03 -11.79
C GLU A 95 5.35 -7.56 -11.88
N ILE A 96 4.40 -6.63 -11.83
CA ILE A 96 4.66 -5.19 -11.94
C ILE A 96 4.38 -4.59 -10.57
N PHE A 97 5.36 -3.86 -10.01
CA PHE A 97 5.26 -3.20 -8.72
C PHE A 97 5.40 -1.68 -8.86
N ASP A 98 4.87 -0.97 -7.87
CA ASP A 98 5.37 0.38 -7.55
C ASP A 98 6.88 0.28 -7.30
N PRO A 99 7.73 1.09 -7.95
CA PRO A 99 9.17 1.06 -7.72
C PRO A 99 9.54 1.25 -6.27
N LEU A 100 8.75 1.98 -5.48
CA LEU A 100 8.97 2.27 -4.06
C LEU A 100 8.49 1.16 -3.12
N ALA A 101 7.80 0.14 -3.65
CA ALA A 101 7.26 -0.98 -2.90
C ALA A 101 8.33 -1.66 -2.01
N SER A 102 7.95 -2.11 -0.82
CA SER A 102 8.87 -2.81 0.09
C SER A 102 8.15 -3.86 0.93
N GLY A 103 8.89 -4.84 1.46
CA GLY A 103 8.33 -5.90 2.29
C GLY A 103 7.45 -6.86 1.50
N ASP A 104 6.38 -7.33 2.15
CA ASP A 104 5.40 -8.27 1.59
C ASP A 104 4.19 -7.50 1.05
N THR A 105 4.25 -7.10 -0.22
CA THR A 105 3.23 -6.28 -0.88
C THR A 105 2.80 -6.91 -2.19
N THR A 106 1.53 -6.71 -2.55
CA THR A 106 0.98 -7.17 -3.82
C THR A 106 1.54 -6.37 -5.00
N PRO A 107 1.78 -7.02 -6.17
CA PRO A 107 2.04 -6.31 -7.42
C PRO A 107 0.87 -5.40 -7.80
N VAL A 108 1.15 -4.24 -8.40
CA VAL A 108 0.11 -3.32 -8.94
C VAL A 108 -0.66 -3.96 -10.09
N ARG A 109 0.01 -4.81 -10.86
CA ARG A 109 -0.60 -5.71 -11.84
C ARG A 109 0.37 -6.84 -12.18
N ARG A 110 -0.12 -7.82 -12.93
CA ARG A 110 0.67 -8.94 -13.43
C ARG A 110 0.30 -9.27 -14.85
N ILE A 111 1.26 -9.75 -15.64
CA ILE A 111 1.04 -10.27 -16.99
C ILE A 111 1.31 -11.76 -16.94
N ILE A 112 0.30 -12.57 -17.27
CA ILE A 112 0.39 -14.03 -17.39
C ILE A 112 -0.21 -14.50 -18.70
N GLY A 113 0.09 -15.74 -19.09
CA GLY A 113 -0.41 -16.35 -20.33
C GLY A 113 0.62 -16.35 -21.46
N GLY A 114 0.80 -17.50 -22.10
CA GLY A 114 1.75 -17.71 -23.20
C GLY A 114 3.23 -17.80 -22.81
N MET A 115 3.61 -17.45 -21.58
CA MET A 115 4.97 -17.63 -21.06
C MET A 115 5.20 -19.07 -20.58
N SER A 116 6.43 -19.55 -20.73
CA SER A 116 6.85 -20.88 -20.28
C SER A 116 8.30 -20.81 -19.81
N TYR A 117 8.49 -20.83 -18.50
CA TYR A 117 9.79 -20.63 -17.83
C TYR A 117 10.56 -19.44 -18.40
N PRO A 118 10.01 -18.21 -18.30
CA PRO A 118 10.67 -17.05 -18.88
C PRO A 118 12.02 -16.79 -18.20
N SER A 119 13.01 -16.38 -18.99
CA SER A 119 14.42 -16.29 -18.57
C SER A 119 15.07 -14.91 -18.75
N GLY A 120 14.45 -14.02 -19.53
CA GLY A 120 14.85 -12.62 -19.67
C GLY A 120 13.82 -11.81 -20.47
N PHE A 121 13.86 -10.48 -20.37
CA PHE A 121 13.00 -9.60 -21.15
C PHE A 121 13.66 -8.26 -21.46
N ASP A 122 13.14 -7.58 -22.49
CA ASP A 122 13.56 -6.23 -22.83
C ASP A 122 12.38 -5.45 -23.46
N PHE A 123 12.49 -4.13 -23.46
CA PHE A 123 11.46 -3.22 -23.96
C PHE A 123 11.82 -2.64 -25.31
N ASP A 124 10.80 -2.43 -26.12
CA ASP A 124 10.84 -1.44 -27.19
C ASP A 124 10.04 -0.20 -26.76
N PRO A 125 10.69 0.88 -26.31
CA PRO A 125 10.00 2.08 -25.87
C PRO A 125 9.26 2.80 -26.99
N VAL A 126 9.66 2.60 -28.25
CA VAL A 126 9.06 3.28 -29.40
C VAL A 126 7.69 2.69 -29.71
N THR A 127 7.54 1.38 -29.55
CA THR A 127 6.30 0.65 -29.84
C THR A 127 5.46 0.33 -28.61
N GLY A 128 6.03 0.46 -27.40
CA GLY A 128 5.37 0.14 -26.13
C GLY A 128 5.22 -1.36 -25.92
N GLU A 129 6.22 -2.15 -26.34
CA GLU A 129 6.18 -3.61 -26.34
C GLU A 129 7.23 -4.21 -25.41
N ILE A 130 6.87 -5.35 -24.81
CA ILE A 130 7.75 -6.17 -23.96
C ILE A 130 8.05 -7.46 -24.70
N TYR A 131 9.33 -7.75 -24.93
CA TYR A 131 9.80 -9.00 -25.53
C TYR A 131 10.28 -9.93 -24.42
N VAL A 132 9.71 -11.12 -24.32
CA VAL A 132 10.01 -12.09 -23.26
C VAL A 132 10.64 -13.34 -23.85
N ALA A 133 11.86 -13.64 -23.45
CA ALA A 133 12.55 -14.90 -23.73
C ALA A 133 11.96 -16.03 -22.87
N ASN A 134 11.43 -17.08 -23.50
CA ASN A 134 11.01 -18.30 -22.80
C ASN A 134 12.10 -19.36 -22.89
N TYR A 135 12.57 -19.85 -21.74
CA TYR A 135 13.65 -20.82 -21.65
C TYR A 135 13.35 -22.06 -22.50
N SER A 136 14.30 -22.44 -23.37
CA SER A 136 14.14 -23.59 -24.29
C SER A 136 12.95 -23.49 -25.27
N GLY A 137 12.31 -22.32 -25.37
CA GLY A 137 11.01 -22.16 -25.98
C GLY A 137 11.00 -21.23 -27.19
N ASN A 138 10.34 -20.09 -27.03
CA ASN A 138 10.11 -19.08 -28.06
C ASN A 138 10.27 -17.69 -27.42
N ILE A 139 10.03 -16.63 -28.19
CA ILE A 139 9.93 -15.28 -27.65
C ILE A 139 8.48 -14.85 -27.76
N THR A 140 7.86 -14.46 -26.64
CA THR A 140 6.51 -13.90 -26.62
C THR A 140 6.56 -12.39 -26.50
N VAL A 141 5.62 -11.70 -27.14
CA VAL A 141 5.55 -10.24 -27.15
C VAL A 141 4.24 -9.78 -26.52
N TYR A 142 4.32 -8.83 -25.60
CA TYR A 142 3.19 -8.23 -24.88
C TYR A 142 3.20 -6.71 -25.07
N ASN A 143 2.07 -6.04 -24.81
CA ASN A 143 2.09 -4.58 -24.68
C ASN A 143 2.43 -4.22 -23.24
N ILE A 144 3.03 -3.05 -23.06
CA ILE A 144 3.44 -2.57 -21.74
C ILE A 144 2.26 -2.32 -20.77
N THR A 145 1.09 -2.05 -21.33
CA THR A 145 -0.17 -1.80 -20.63
C THR A 145 -0.96 -3.08 -20.33
N ASP A 146 -0.47 -4.24 -20.74
CA ASP A 146 -1.18 -5.51 -20.54
C ASP A 146 -1.32 -5.83 -19.04
N SER A 147 -2.41 -6.51 -18.67
CA SER A 147 -2.73 -6.93 -17.31
C SER A 147 -3.59 -8.20 -17.31
N GLY A 148 -3.40 -9.07 -16.33
CA GLY A 148 -4.10 -10.33 -16.17
C GLY A 148 -3.61 -11.43 -17.11
N THR A 149 -4.52 -12.34 -17.48
CA THR A 149 -4.24 -13.42 -18.43
C THR A 149 -4.38 -12.94 -19.87
N VAL A 150 -3.24 -12.82 -20.56
CA VAL A 150 -3.13 -12.23 -21.89
C VAL A 150 -2.59 -13.23 -22.89
N THR A 151 -3.16 -13.23 -24.10
CA THR A 151 -2.58 -13.95 -25.23
C THR A 151 -1.47 -13.10 -25.84
N PRO A 152 -0.24 -13.63 -26.05
CA PRO A 152 0.85 -12.85 -26.63
C PRO A 152 0.43 -12.19 -27.96
N LYS A 153 0.78 -10.92 -28.14
CA LYS A 153 0.55 -10.15 -29.37
C LYS A 153 1.14 -10.87 -30.58
N ARG A 154 2.31 -11.50 -30.38
CA ARG A 154 2.94 -12.41 -31.32
C ARG A 154 3.95 -13.31 -30.63
N THR A 155 4.33 -14.37 -31.33
CA THR A 155 5.38 -15.31 -30.93
C THR A 155 6.43 -15.40 -32.02
N ILE A 156 7.69 -15.16 -31.66
CA ILE A 156 8.84 -15.36 -32.54
C ILE A 156 9.46 -16.71 -32.17
N ALA A 157 9.44 -17.65 -33.10
CA ALA A 157 9.81 -19.03 -32.84
C ALA A 157 11.33 -19.23 -32.90
N LYS A 158 11.97 -19.39 -31.73
CA LYS A 158 13.37 -19.80 -31.62
C LYS A 158 13.62 -20.65 -30.37
N GLY A 159 13.96 -21.93 -30.57
CA GLY A 159 14.34 -22.85 -29.49
C GLY A 159 15.62 -22.42 -28.76
N ASN A 160 15.75 -22.85 -27.51
CA ASN A 160 16.91 -22.59 -26.63
C ASN A 160 17.20 -21.12 -26.30
N THR A 161 16.25 -20.21 -26.48
CA THR A 161 16.41 -18.80 -26.12
C THR A 161 16.77 -18.65 -24.64
N MET A 162 17.77 -17.80 -24.34
CA MET A 162 18.18 -17.50 -22.96
C MET A 162 17.77 -16.10 -22.54
N THR A 163 18.20 -15.10 -23.28
CA THR A 163 17.74 -13.74 -23.11
C THR A 163 17.74 -13.01 -24.44
N LEU A 164 17.31 -11.76 -24.42
CA LEU A 164 17.24 -10.92 -25.59
C LEU A 164 17.57 -9.46 -25.27
N ALA A 165 17.93 -8.71 -26.31
CA ALA A 165 17.98 -7.25 -26.28
C ALA A 165 17.40 -6.71 -27.57
N VAL A 166 16.68 -5.59 -27.48
CA VAL A 166 16.01 -4.93 -28.59
C VAL A 166 16.77 -3.67 -28.98
N SER A 167 16.97 -3.46 -30.29
CA SER A 167 17.51 -2.19 -30.79
C SER A 167 16.94 -1.87 -32.15
N GLY A 168 16.12 -0.83 -32.22
CA GLY A 168 15.39 -0.47 -33.43
C GLY A 168 14.51 -1.63 -33.91
N ASN A 169 14.73 -2.09 -35.15
CA ASN A 169 13.97 -3.20 -35.72
C ASN A 169 14.62 -4.59 -35.50
N GLU A 170 15.63 -4.67 -34.64
CA GLU A 170 16.45 -5.87 -34.45
C GLU A 170 16.33 -6.41 -33.04
N LEU A 171 16.31 -7.74 -32.95
CA LEU A 171 16.22 -8.51 -31.71
C LEU A 171 17.44 -9.43 -31.62
N PHE A 172 18.33 -9.16 -30.67
CA PHE A 172 19.56 -9.91 -30.43
C PHE A 172 19.31 -10.96 -29.38
N VAL A 173 19.53 -12.23 -29.72
CA VAL A 173 19.06 -13.35 -28.90
C VAL A 173 20.20 -14.32 -28.62
N THR A 174 20.52 -14.49 -27.34
CA THR A 174 21.45 -15.53 -26.85
C THR A 174 20.72 -16.86 -26.69
N THR A 175 21.48 -17.95 -26.73
CA THR A 175 20.94 -19.31 -26.68
C THR A 175 21.76 -20.20 -25.77
N TYR A 176 21.07 -21.11 -25.09
CA TYR A 176 21.70 -22.13 -24.26
C TYR A 176 22.14 -23.35 -25.10
N GLY A 177 23.35 -23.84 -24.88
CA GLY A 177 23.93 -24.97 -25.60
C GLY A 177 24.44 -24.64 -27.01
N GLU A 178 24.33 -23.39 -27.44
CA GLU A 178 24.70 -22.95 -28.79
C GLU A 178 25.72 -21.82 -28.70
N SER A 179 26.87 -21.99 -29.35
CA SER A 179 27.94 -20.98 -29.43
C SER A 179 27.60 -19.89 -30.47
N ALA A 180 26.43 -19.27 -30.34
CA ALA A 180 25.92 -18.31 -31.31
C ALA A 180 25.03 -17.23 -30.67
N VAL A 181 25.06 -16.04 -31.27
CA VAL A 181 24.06 -14.99 -31.08
C VAL A 181 23.29 -14.83 -32.38
N TYR A 182 21.98 -14.81 -32.32
CA TYR A 182 21.12 -14.69 -33.49
C TYR A 182 20.41 -13.35 -33.46
N VAL A 183 20.31 -12.71 -34.62
CA VAL A 183 19.67 -11.41 -34.77
C VAL A 183 18.45 -11.57 -35.67
N TYR A 184 17.29 -11.26 -35.13
CA TYR A 184 16.01 -11.33 -35.84
C TYR A 184 15.47 -9.93 -36.12
N ASN A 185 14.57 -9.83 -37.10
CA ASN A 185 13.69 -8.70 -37.20
C ASN A 185 12.62 -8.79 -36.09
N ASN A 186 12.51 -7.76 -35.25
CA ASN A 186 11.64 -7.77 -34.07
C ASN A 186 10.12 -7.67 -34.40
N VAL A 187 9.78 -7.39 -35.67
CA VAL A 187 8.39 -7.36 -36.17
C VAL A 187 8.05 -8.65 -36.92
N THR A 188 8.84 -9.02 -37.93
CA THR A 188 8.55 -10.16 -38.82
C THR A 188 9.01 -11.50 -38.25
N GLY A 189 9.94 -11.50 -37.29
CA GLY A 189 10.58 -12.72 -36.78
C GLY A 189 11.59 -13.36 -37.74
N GLU A 190 11.92 -12.71 -38.86
CA GLU A 190 12.90 -13.21 -39.82
C GLU A 190 14.32 -13.19 -39.23
N LEU A 191 15.09 -14.26 -39.42
CA LEU A 191 16.51 -14.29 -39.04
C LEU A 191 17.32 -13.41 -40.00
N LEU A 192 17.91 -12.34 -39.49
CA LEU A 192 18.69 -11.38 -40.27
C LEU A 192 20.15 -11.81 -40.39
N ARG A 193 20.76 -12.23 -39.27
CA ARG A 193 22.16 -12.66 -39.22
C ARG A 193 22.46 -13.48 -37.95
N THR A 194 23.62 -14.14 -37.96
CA THR A 194 24.13 -14.92 -36.83
C THR A 194 25.58 -14.57 -36.59
N ILE A 195 25.96 -14.32 -35.34
CA ILE A 195 27.35 -14.19 -34.90
C ILE A 195 27.74 -15.54 -34.29
N SER A 196 28.59 -16.30 -34.98
CA SER A 196 28.98 -17.65 -34.59
C SER A 196 30.27 -18.10 -35.26
N GLY A 197 30.91 -19.14 -34.70
CA GLY A 197 32.16 -19.69 -35.21
C GLY A 197 33.30 -19.60 -34.20
N THR A 198 34.45 -20.15 -34.55
CA THR A 198 35.57 -20.32 -33.60
C THR A 198 36.23 -19.00 -33.21
N SER A 199 36.18 -17.97 -34.04
CA SER A 199 36.76 -16.64 -33.76
C SER A 199 35.98 -15.87 -32.71
N THR A 200 34.68 -16.16 -32.51
CA THR A 200 33.89 -15.56 -31.42
C THR A 200 34.34 -16.07 -30.04
N GLY A 201 34.89 -17.28 -30.01
CA GLY A 201 35.33 -18.00 -28.82
C GLY A 201 34.21 -18.41 -27.87
N PHE A 202 32.94 -18.32 -28.24
CA PHE A 202 31.78 -18.56 -27.35
C PHE A 202 31.78 -19.96 -26.69
N SER A 203 31.48 -20.06 -25.40
CA SER A 203 31.48 -21.33 -24.65
C SER A 203 30.22 -22.20 -24.85
N GLY A 204 29.22 -21.70 -25.58
CA GLY A 204 27.91 -22.34 -25.73
C GLY A 204 26.94 -22.06 -24.58
N ASN A 205 27.36 -21.35 -23.52
CA ASN A 205 26.51 -20.94 -22.41
C ASN A 205 26.48 -19.42 -22.33
N LEU A 206 25.74 -18.79 -23.24
CA LEU A 206 25.58 -17.35 -23.31
C LEU A 206 24.30 -16.96 -22.56
N TYR A 207 24.43 -16.25 -21.44
CA TYR A 207 23.29 -15.82 -20.62
C TYR A 207 22.84 -14.42 -21.03
N GLY A 208 23.50 -13.37 -20.52
CA GLY A 208 23.11 -11.98 -20.73
C GLY A 208 23.47 -11.40 -22.10
N VAL A 209 22.67 -10.45 -22.56
CA VAL A 209 22.96 -9.57 -23.70
C VAL A 209 22.51 -8.14 -23.38
N ALA A 210 23.31 -7.14 -23.74
CA ALA A 210 22.89 -5.74 -23.72
C ALA A 210 23.58 -4.96 -24.83
N ILE A 211 23.01 -3.80 -25.14
CA ILE A 211 23.43 -2.97 -26.25
C ILE A 211 23.70 -1.56 -25.73
N SER A 212 24.81 -0.97 -26.18
CA SER A 212 25.12 0.44 -25.91
C SER A 212 26.00 0.97 -27.04
N ASP A 213 25.65 2.15 -27.58
CA ASP A 213 26.42 2.85 -28.62
C ASP A 213 26.86 1.98 -29.83
N GLY A 214 25.97 1.09 -30.27
CA GLY A 214 26.25 0.18 -31.41
C GLY A 214 27.19 -0.97 -31.08
N GLU A 215 27.51 -1.17 -29.81
CA GLU A 215 28.22 -2.34 -29.29
C GLU A 215 27.25 -3.33 -28.65
N LEU A 216 27.56 -4.61 -28.81
CA LEU A 216 26.81 -5.74 -28.30
C LEU A 216 27.66 -6.46 -27.27
N TYR A 217 27.22 -6.43 -26.01
CA TYR A 217 27.87 -7.08 -24.88
C TYR A 217 27.21 -8.44 -24.67
N ILE A 218 28.02 -9.47 -24.41
CA ILE A 218 27.56 -10.85 -24.22
C ILE A 218 28.22 -11.44 -22.98
N ALA A 219 27.42 -11.93 -22.03
CA ALA A 219 27.91 -12.71 -20.91
C ALA A 219 28.08 -14.16 -21.33
N ASP A 220 29.34 -14.55 -21.51
CA ASP A 220 29.75 -15.92 -21.82
C ASP A 220 30.04 -16.66 -20.50
N SER A 221 28.96 -17.13 -19.86
CA SER A 221 28.99 -17.68 -18.51
C SER A 221 29.88 -18.90 -18.37
N GLY A 222 29.96 -19.75 -19.42
CA GLY A 222 30.82 -20.93 -19.37
C GLY A 222 32.31 -20.60 -19.48
N ASN A 223 32.66 -19.40 -19.96
CA ASN A 223 34.04 -18.89 -19.96
C ASN A 223 34.33 -17.89 -18.83
N ASN A 224 33.34 -17.55 -17.99
CA ASN A 224 33.43 -16.44 -17.02
C ASN A 224 33.94 -15.14 -17.66
N ALA A 225 33.38 -14.79 -18.82
CA ALA A 225 33.86 -13.67 -19.62
C ALA A 225 32.71 -12.80 -20.11
N ILE A 226 32.97 -11.50 -20.26
CA ILE A 226 32.13 -10.61 -21.07
C ILE A 226 32.82 -10.38 -22.40
N LYS A 227 32.09 -10.55 -23.51
CA LYS A 227 32.60 -10.36 -24.86
C LYS A 227 31.84 -9.27 -25.57
N VAL A 228 32.56 -8.38 -26.22
CA VAL A 228 31.95 -7.23 -26.90
C VAL A 228 32.16 -7.34 -28.40
N PHE A 229 31.07 -7.17 -29.15
CA PHE A 229 31.00 -7.16 -30.61
C PHE A 229 30.40 -5.84 -31.08
N ASN A 230 30.38 -5.57 -32.39
CA ASN A 230 29.52 -4.52 -32.93
C ASN A 230 28.12 -5.10 -33.17
N THR A 231 27.07 -4.30 -33.01
CA THR A 231 25.70 -4.74 -33.32
C THR A 231 25.56 -5.16 -34.79
N THR A 232 26.36 -4.61 -35.69
CA THR A 232 26.37 -4.95 -37.13
C THR A 232 27.16 -6.21 -37.48
N ASP A 233 27.84 -6.83 -36.51
CA ASP A 233 28.69 -7.99 -36.78
C ASP A 233 27.86 -9.21 -37.26
N SER A 234 28.47 -10.01 -38.13
CA SER A 234 27.85 -11.20 -38.72
C SER A 234 28.91 -12.26 -39.03
N GLY A 235 28.54 -13.53 -38.90
CA GLY A 235 29.40 -14.68 -39.13
C GLY A 235 30.48 -14.85 -38.08
N ASN A 236 31.64 -15.37 -38.52
CA ASN A 236 32.76 -15.73 -37.66
C ASN A 236 33.71 -14.55 -37.45
N VAL A 237 33.38 -13.69 -36.48
CA VAL A 237 34.16 -12.51 -36.11
C VAL A 237 34.78 -12.65 -34.72
N ALA A 238 35.92 -12.00 -34.49
CA ALA A 238 36.50 -11.91 -33.16
C ALA A 238 35.86 -10.77 -32.36
N PRO A 239 35.70 -10.91 -31.03
CA PRO A 239 35.21 -9.83 -30.19
C PRO A 239 36.18 -8.64 -30.24
N LYS A 240 35.62 -7.43 -30.23
CA LYS A 240 36.34 -6.15 -30.18
C LYS A 240 37.17 -6.02 -28.89
N ARG A 241 36.64 -6.56 -27.78
CA ARG A 241 37.34 -6.72 -26.50
C ARG A 241 36.69 -7.82 -25.67
N ILE A 242 37.46 -8.35 -24.72
CA ILE A 242 37.04 -9.42 -23.80
C ILE A 242 37.43 -8.98 -22.39
N ILE A 243 36.49 -9.02 -21.44
CA ILE A 243 36.77 -8.88 -20.01
C ILE A 243 36.76 -10.30 -19.43
N ALA A 244 37.93 -10.80 -19.03
CA ALA A 244 38.08 -12.15 -18.50
C ALA A 244 39.40 -12.30 -17.73
N GLY A 245 39.42 -13.20 -16.75
CA GLY A 245 40.59 -13.48 -15.92
C GLY A 245 40.29 -13.44 -14.43
N GLY A 246 41.25 -13.86 -13.60
CA GLY A 246 41.03 -14.03 -12.17
C GLY A 246 40.78 -12.71 -11.42
N ASN A 247 41.33 -11.59 -11.90
CA ASN A 247 41.15 -10.28 -11.27
C ASN A 247 39.77 -9.68 -11.56
N THR A 248 39.07 -10.17 -12.59
CA THR A 248 37.70 -9.71 -12.92
C THR A 248 36.66 -10.07 -11.89
N LEU A 249 36.92 -11.12 -11.08
CA LEU A 249 35.95 -11.68 -10.14
C LEU A 249 34.63 -12.14 -10.78
N LEU A 250 34.59 -12.29 -12.12
CA LEU A 250 33.46 -12.86 -12.84
C LEU A 250 33.27 -14.32 -12.41
N GLY A 251 32.06 -14.66 -12.01
CA GLY A 251 31.71 -15.98 -11.50
C GLY A 251 30.33 -16.38 -12.02
N THR A 252 30.31 -17.07 -13.16
CA THR A 252 29.11 -17.34 -13.97
C THR A 252 28.30 -16.06 -14.20
N PRO A 253 28.81 -15.10 -14.99
CA PRO A 253 28.07 -13.87 -15.30
C PRO A 253 26.75 -14.23 -15.99
N ARG A 254 25.65 -13.60 -15.58
CA ARG A 254 24.29 -13.84 -16.08
C ARG A 254 23.79 -12.59 -16.80
N GLU A 255 22.74 -11.94 -16.31
CA GLU A 255 22.28 -10.67 -16.87
C GLU A 255 23.17 -9.50 -16.44
N PHE A 256 23.09 -8.43 -17.19
CA PHE A 256 23.78 -7.19 -16.90
C PHE A 256 23.03 -5.99 -17.43
N HIS A 257 23.22 -4.87 -16.75
CA HIS A 257 22.65 -3.58 -17.13
C HIS A 257 23.76 -2.56 -17.36
N ILE A 258 23.56 -1.70 -18.35
CA ILE A 258 24.47 -0.61 -18.67
C ILE A 258 23.88 0.68 -18.14
N ALA A 259 24.59 1.35 -17.23
CA ALA A 259 24.21 2.64 -16.68
C ALA A 259 25.46 3.45 -16.30
N ASP A 260 25.40 4.77 -16.43
CA ASP A 260 26.51 5.69 -16.08
C ASP A 260 27.89 5.23 -16.62
N ASN A 261 27.93 4.83 -17.89
CA ASN A 261 29.13 4.32 -18.58
C ASN A 261 29.82 3.12 -17.87
N LYS A 262 29.05 2.35 -17.11
CA LYS A 262 29.45 1.10 -16.47
C LYS A 262 28.57 -0.06 -16.90
N LEU A 263 29.17 -1.24 -16.87
CA LEU A 263 28.52 -2.52 -17.06
C LEU A 263 28.36 -3.21 -15.71
N TYR A 264 27.15 -3.26 -15.17
CA TYR A 264 26.81 -3.95 -13.93
C TYR A 264 26.43 -5.39 -14.24
N VAL A 265 27.18 -6.36 -13.73
CA VAL A 265 27.07 -7.78 -14.06
C VAL A 265 26.61 -8.57 -12.85
N ALA A 266 25.46 -9.24 -12.96
CA ALA A 266 25.03 -10.23 -12.00
C ALA A 266 25.86 -11.51 -12.17
N ASN A 267 26.51 -11.93 -11.10
CA ASN A 267 27.25 -13.19 -10.97
C ASN A 267 26.53 -14.06 -9.95
N ASN A 268 26.85 -15.34 -9.81
CA ASN A 268 26.05 -16.24 -8.97
C ASN A 268 25.77 -15.73 -7.54
N ASN A 269 26.74 -15.10 -6.88
CA ASN A 269 26.58 -14.56 -5.51
C ASN A 269 27.17 -13.14 -5.36
N SER A 270 27.28 -12.39 -6.45
CA SER A 270 27.84 -11.03 -6.43
C SER A 270 27.32 -10.20 -7.59
N VAL A 271 27.41 -8.88 -7.45
CA VAL A 271 27.27 -7.94 -8.58
C VAL A 271 28.61 -7.24 -8.75
N THR A 272 29.19 -7.28 -9.94
CA THR A 272 30.44 -6.58 -10.28
C THR A 272 30.18 -5.48 -11.30
N ALA A 273 30.87 -4.35 -11.22
CA ALA A 273 30.79 -3.29 -12.23
C ALA A 273 32.14 -3.07 -12.93
N PHE A 274 32.12 -2.86 -14.24
CA PHE A 274 33.28 -2.54 -15.07
C PHE A 274 33.03 -1.26 -15.87
N ASN A 275 34.07 -0.53 -16.28
CA ASN A 275 33.88 0.56 -17.24
C ASN A 275 33.54 -0.05 -18.61
N LEU A 276 32.71 0.64 -19.41
CA LEU A 276 32.37 0.13 -20.74
C LEU A 276 33.60 -0.09 -21.64
N THR A 277 34.68 0.68 -21.46
CA THR A 277 35.93 0.57 -22.25
C THR A 277 36.87 -0.54 -21.79
N ASP A 278 36.57 -1.22 -20.68
CA ASP A 278 37.47 -2.20 -20.07
C ASP A 278 37.68 -3.44 -20.97
N GLY A 279 38.88 -4.02 -20.86
CA GLY A 279 39.26 -5.26 -21.53
C GLY A 279 40.49 -5.90 -20.89
N GLY A 280 40.58 -7.22 -20.99
CA GLY A 280 41.60 -8.05 -20.35
C GLY A 280 41.20 -8.48 -18.93
N ASP A 281 42.22 -8.84 -18.15
CA ASP A 281 42.11 -9.27 -16.75
C ASP A 281 42.17 -8.06 -15.81
N VAL A 282 41.06 -7.30 -15.77
CA VAL A 282 40.95 -6.05 -15.01
C VAL A 282 40.11 -6.25 -13.76
N ALA A 283 40.43 -5.53 -12.68
CA ALA A 283 39.60 -5.52 -11.48
C ALA A 283 38.30 -4.72 -11.71
N PRO A 284 37.15 -5.17 -11.18
CA PRO A 284 35.92 -4.39 -11.24
C PRO A 284 36.05 -3.10 -10.43
N VAL A 285 35.38 -2.04 -10.90
CA VAL A 285 35.34 -0.73 -10.22
C VAL A 285 34.42 -0.73 -8.99
N GLN A 286 33.54 -1.73 -8.88
CA GLN A 286 32.60 -1.91 -7.77
C GLN A 286 32.25 -3.40 -7.62
N VAL A 287 32.11 -3.88 -6.38
CA VAL A 287 31.79 -5.27 -6.07
C VAL A 287 30.82 -5.35 -4.89
N LEU A 288 29.58 -5.76 -5.13
CA LEU A 288 28.64 -6.14 -4.07
C LEU A 288 28.72 -7.65 -3.84
N SER A 289 29.14 -8.06 -2.64
CA SER A 289 29.28 -9.48 -2.30
C SER A 289 29.39 -9.69 -0.79
N GLY A 290 29.03 -10.89 -0.32
CA GLY A 290 29.16 -11.29 1.08
C GLY A 290 27.81 -11.62 1.72
N ALA A 291 27.84 -12.10 2.97
CA ALA A 291 26.64 -12.61 3.63
C ALA A 291 25.57 -11.53 3.89
N ALA A 292 25.96 -10.28 4.09
CA ALA A 292 25.05 -9.17 4.36
C ALA A 292 24.22 -8.80 3.13
N THR A 293 24.74 -8.99 1.91
CA THR A 293 23.96 -8.71 0.68
C THR A 293 22.80 -9.67 0.50
N THR A 294 22.78 -10.79 1.23
CA THR A 294 21.81 -11.88 1.14
C THR A 294 21.79 -12.63 -0.19
N PHE A 295 22.71 -12.34 -1.11
CA PHE A 295 22.72 -12.93 -2.45
C PHE A 295 22.77 -14.45 -2.46
N ASN A 296 21.87 -15.06 -3.23
CA ASN A 296 21.76 -16.49 -3.41
C ASN A 296 21.30 -16.80 -4.84
N ALA A 297 22.26 -17.16 -5.70
CA ALA A 297 22.03 -17.40 -7.13
C ALA A 297 21.33 -16.21 -7.82
N VAL A 298 21.86 -14.99 -7.65
CA VAL A 298 21.30 -13.80 -8.31
C VAL A 298 21.42 -13.95 -9.83
N GLN A 299 20.44 -13.43 -10.57
CA GLN A 299 20.39 -13.55 -12.03
C GLN A 299 20.22 -12.22 -12.75
N GLY A 300 19.23 -11.43 -12.33
CA GLY A 300 18.91 -10.12 -12.88
C GLY A 300 19.57 -8.99 -12.09
N VAL A 301 20.01 -7.96 -12.79
CA VAL A 301 20.41 -6.69 -12.20
C VAL A 301 19.94 -5.57 -13.10
N THR A 302 19.37 -4.52 -12.53
CA THR A 302 19.14 -3.26 -13.22
C THR A 302 19.68 -2.11 -12.37
N VAL A 303 20.05 -1.02 -13.03
CA VAL A 303 20.45 0.22 -12.37
C VAL A 303 19.51 1.29 -12.86
N ALA A 304 18.74 1.85 -11.94
CA ALA A 304 17.70 2.79 -12.30
C ALA A 304 17.65 3.93 -11.29
N GLU A 305 17.39 5.13 -11.82
CA GLU A 305 16.94 6.26 -11.02
C GLU A 305 15.55 5.91 -10.48
N MET A 306 15.44 5.83 -9.16
CA MET A 306 14.14 5.66 -8.54
C MET A 306 13.34 6.94 -8.78
N PRO A 307 12.04 6.87 -9.14
CA PRO A 307 11.23 8.07 -9.24
C PRO A 307 11.40 8.89 -7.97
N GLU A 308 11.53 10.20 -8.15
CA GLU A 308 11.73 11.16 -7.08
C GLU A 308 10.83 10.86 -5.89
N ILE A 309 11.44 10.32 -4.86
CA ILE A 309 10.98 10.55 -3.50
C ILE A 309 11.71 11.83 -3.11
N PRO A 310 11.05 12.95 -2.83
CA PRO A 310 11.74 14.13 -2.29
C PRO A 310 12.51 13.68 -1.03
N GLN A 311 13.85 13.61 -1.08
CA GLN A 311 14.69 12.99 -0.05
C GLN A 311 15.87 13.90 0.31
N LEU A 312 15.69 14.74 1.32
CA LEU A 312 16.80 15.47 1.97
C LEU A 312 17.64 14.51 2.84
N ILE A 313 18.93 14.40 2.55
CA ILE A 313 19.93 13.62 3.30
C ILE A 313 20.17 14.22 4.70
N GLN A 314 20.10 13.39 5.75
CA GLN A 314 20.31 13.80 7.15
C GLN A 314 21.77 13.57 7.60
N THR A 315 22.44 14.59 8.16
CA THR A 315 23.62 14.39 9.03
C THR A 315 23.62 15.34 10.24
N SER A 316 23.88 14.75 11.42
CA SER A 316 24.23 15.35 12.72
C SER A 316 23.16 16.07 13.56
N GLU A 317 23.23 15.86 14.89
CA GLU A 317 22.44 16.53 15.93
C GLU A 317 22.25 18.02 15.64
N THR A 318 21.00 18.48 15.59
CA THR A 318 20.67 19.89 15.28
C THR A 318 19.58 20.41 16.20
N LYS A 319 19.64 21.70 16.58
CA LYS A 319 18.66 22.36 17.45
C LYS A 319 17.46 22.86 16.64
N MET A 320 16.29 23.03 17.26
CA MET A 320 15.07 23.53 16.60
C MET A 320 15.25 24.92 15.94
N THR A 321 16.19 25.73 16.45
CA THR A 321 16.57 27.03 15.87
C THR A 321 17.34 26.95 14.57
N ASP A 322 17.89 25.78 14.24
CA ASP A 322 18.77 25.59 13.08
C ASP A 322 17.96 25.24 11.81
N PHE A 323 16.73 24.73 11.96
CA PHE A 323 15.78 24.47 10.85
C PHE A 323 14.77 25.60 10.62
N PHE A 324 14.35 26.30 11.67
CA PHE A 324 13.34 27.36 11.57
C PHE A 324 13.93 28.69 12.03
N PRO A 325 14.63 29.43 11.14
CA PRO A 325 14.92 30.83 11.42
C PRO A 325 13.59 31.53 11.72
N LYS A 326 13.61 32.51 12.63
CA LYS A 326 12.43 33.25 13.13
C LYS A 326 11.44 33.73 12.05
N SER A 327 11.91 33.84 10.81
CA SER A 327 11.13 34.20 9.63
C SER A 327 10.29 33.07 9.01
N ALA A 328 10.64 31.79 9.22
CA ALA A 328 9.93 30.61 8.69
C ALA A 328 8.90 30.02 9.69
N GLN A 329 8.81 30.58 10.90
CA GLN A 329 7.89 30.19 11.97
C GLN A 329 6.43 30.58 11.71
N GLY A 330 6.09 31.04 10.50
CA GLY A 330 4.71 31.37 10.08
C GLY A 330 4.10 30.42 9.05
N GLU A 331 4.89 29.54 8.42
CA GLU A 331 4.41 28.73 7.28
C GLU A 331 4.50 27.21 7.50
N ASN A 332 5.27 26.68 8.47
CA ASN A 332 5.48 25.21 8.62
C ASN A 332 5.70 24.68 10.07
N GLY A 333 5.13 25.30 11.13
CA GLY A 333 5.53 25.02 12.52
C GLY A 333 4.64 24.08 13.34
N ILE A 334 5.26 23.17 14.12
CA ILE A 334 4.66 22.61 15.35
C ILE A 334 4.63 23.72 16.40
N TYR A 335 3.48 24.02 16.98
CA TYR A 335 3.34 25.06 18.00
C TYR A 335 3.12 24.41 19.37
N LEU A 336 4.04 24.65 20.31
CA LEU A 336 3.80 24.41 21.73
C LEU A 336 3.19 25.68 22.30
N GLN A 337 1.87 25.69 22.45
CA GLN A 337 1.13 26.85 22.95
C GLN A 337 0.27 26.46 24.15
N SER A 338 0.25 27.34 25.16
CA SER A 338 -0.82 27.35 26.17
C SER A 338 -1.92 28.29 25.71
N ARG A 339 -3.19 27.93 25.94
CA ARG A 339 -4.35 28.74 25.58
C ARG A 339 -5.00 29.28 26.85
N ASP A 340 -5.39 30.56 26.86
CA ASP A 340 -6.14 31.14 27.98
C ASP A 340 -7.67 31.09 27.80
N GLU A 341 -8.38 31.53 28.85
CA GLU A 341 -9.85 31.65 28.93
C GLU A 341 -10.47 32.54 27.83
N ASN A 342 -9.67 33.36 27.14
CA ASN A 342 -10.11 34.25 26.06
C ASN A 342 -9.78 33.67 24.67
N SER A 343 -9.40 32.39 24.59
CA SER A 343 -8.93 31.73 23.37
C SER A 343 -7.64 32.33 22.79
N THR A 344 -6.84 32.99 23.62
CA THR A 344 -5.56 33.55 23.20
C THR A 344 -4.46 32.53 23.42
N TYR A 345 -3.67 32.28 22.37
CA TYR A 345 -2.55 31.35 22.41
C TYR A 345 -1.25 32.05 22.82
N TYR A 346 -0.49 31.43 23.71
CA TYR A 346 0.83 31.88 24.17
C TYR A 346 1.87 30.83 23.81
N ASN A 347 2.95 31.25 23.14
CA ASN A 347 4.07 30.35 22.84
C ASN A 347 4.79 29.95 24.14
N LEU A 348 5.03 28.67 24.33
CA LEU A 348 5.77 28.09 25.45
C LEU A 348 7.29 28.29 25.26
N ASP A 349 7.75 29.52 25.06
CA ASP A 349 9.16 29.88 24.78
C ASP A 349 10.08 29.79 26.02
N TYR A 350 9.55 29.45 27.20
CA TYR A 350 10.26 29.60 28.50
C TYR A 350 10.84 28.32 29.10
N PHE A 351 10.66 27.16 28.48
CA PHE A 351 10.98 25.86 29.10
C PHE A 351 11.97 25.03 28.27
N GLY A 352 13.28 25.29 28.39
CA GLY A 352 14.35 24.31 28.11
C GLY A 352 14.54 23.78 26.67
N ASP A 353 15.73 23.20 26.44
CA ASP A 353 16.10 22.56 25.16
C ASP A 353 15.34 21.23 24.98
N TYR A 354 14.26 21.22 24.19
CA TYR A 354 13.62 19.99 23.74
C TYR A 354 14.41 19.38 22.56
N THR A 355 14.69 18.08 22.63
CA THR A 355 15.33 17.35 21.53
C THR A 355 14.27 16.52 20.83
N PHE A 356 13.98 16.83 19.56
CA PHE A 356 13.08 16.04 18.73
C PHE A 356 13.91 15.03 17.94
N LYS A 357 13.48 13.77 17.92
CA LYS A 357 14.01 12.75 16.99
C LYS A 357 12.92 12.39 16.00
N THR A 358 13.14 12.72 14.73
CA THR A 358 12.35 12.20 13.62
C THR A 358 12.98 10.90 13.14
N THR A 359 12.22 9.80 13.14
CA THR A 359 12.61 8.54 12.50
C THR A 359 11.49 8.12 11.57
N GLY A 360 11.69 8.21 10.25
CA GLY A 360 10.69 7.81 9.27
C GLY A 360 10.75 8.68 8.01
N THR A 361 10.34 8.07 6.89
CA THR A 361 10.17 8.64 5.54
C THR A 361 9.33 9.93 5.52
N PRO A 362 9.45 10.78 4.47
CA PRO A 362 8.87 12.11 4.47
C PRO A 362 7.43 12.07 3.92
N TRP A 363 6.49 11.60 4.72
CA TRP A 363 5.09 11.96 4.53
C TRP A 363 4.63 12.63 5.81
N ASN A 364 4.34 13.93 5.67
CA ASN A 364 4.24 14.90 6.76
C ASN A 364 3.28 14.45 7.85
N LEU A 365 3.87 13.88 8.91
CA LEU A 365 3.54 14.18 10.27
C LEU A 365 4.84 14.17 11.07
N PRO A 366 5.12 15.21 11.86
CA PRO A 366 6.31 15.22 12.69
C PRO A 366 6.27 14.01 13.62
N LEU A 367 7.27 13.14 13.51
CA LEU A 367 7.49 12.13 14.52
C LEU A 367 8.07 12.83 15.75
N VAL A 368 7.21 13.06 16.74
CA VAL A 368 7.56 13.80 17.95
C VAL A 368 7.93 12.79 19.05
N MET A 369 9.22 12.46 19.17
CA MET A 369 9.74 11.86 20.40
C MET A 369 10.13 12.96 21.37
N ILE A 370 9.42 13.07 22.49
CA ILE A 370 9.62 14.13 23.50
C ILE A 370 10.39 13.54 24.67
N GLY A 371 11.59 14.05 24.97
CA GLY A 371 12.40 13.54 26.07
C GLY A 371 13.32 14.58 26.72
N ASP A 372 13.32 14.60 28.07
CA ASP A 372 14.44 15.05 28.88
C ASP A 372 15.67 14.16 28.64
N LYS A 373 16.85 14.78 28.55
CA LYS A 373 18.17 14.28 28.16
C LYS A 373 18.67 13.06 28.96
N ALA A 374 17.96 12.63 30.00
CA ALA A 374 18.30 11.47 30.80
C ALA A 374 17.22 10.37 30.88
N ASN A 375 15.93 10.64 30.59
CA ASN A 375 14.85 9.69 30.94
C ASN A 375 13.59 9.68 30.02
N GLU A 376 13.55 10.40 28.89
CA GLU A 376 12.40 10.30 27.93
C GLU A 376 11.01 10.67 28.54
N ILE A 377 10.90 11.84 29.19
CA ILE A 377 9.65 12.33 29.83
C ILE A 377 9.34 13.78 29.38
N ILE A 378 8.05 14.08 29.12
CA ILE A 378 7.48 15.44 29.10
C ILE A 378 7.11 15.84 30.53
N LYS A 379 7.53 17.01 31.01
CA LYS A 379 6.98 17.62 32.21
C LYS A 379 6.18 18.85 31.79
N ALA A 380 4.85 18.82 31.93
CA ALA A 380 4.05 20.04 31.94
C ALA A 380 4.36 20.77 33.25
N ASP A 381 5.22 21.79 33.25
CA ASP A 381 5.59 22.49 34.49
C ASP A 381 4.35 23.19 35.06
N PRO A 382 3.79 22.72 36.20
CA PRO A 382 2.61 23.34 36.77
C PRO A 382 2.96 24.68 37.42
N SER A 383 4.24 25.04 37.64
CA SER A 383 4.65 26.26 38.34
C SER A 383 4.44 27.56 37.53
N ALA A 384 3.91 27.48 36.31
CA ALA A 384 3.37 28.62 35.54
C ALA A 384 2.04 29.21 36.11
N LEU A 385 1.63 28.75 37.29
CA LEU A 385 0.39 29.04 38.05
C LEU A 385 -0.08 30.49 38.20
N ASN A 386 0.74 31.50 37.91
CA ASN A 386 0.33 32.89 38.13
C ASN A 386 -0.39 33.54 36.93
N GLN A 387 -0.66 32.82 35.84
CA GLN A 387 -1.26 33.43 34.64
C GLN A 387 -2.47 32.69 34.00
N VAL A 388 -2.90 31.54 34.51
CA VAL A 388 -4.00 30.79 33.89
C VAL A 388 -4.87 30.17 34.96
N GLY A 389 -6.11 30.65 35.06
CA GLY A 389 -7.14 30.06 35.91
C GLY A 389 -7.75 28.84 35.25
N PHE A 390 -8.13 27.86 36.08
CA PHE A 390 -9.02 26.73 35.85
C PHE A 390 -9.46 26.48 34.38
N GLU A 391 -8.98 25.36 33.82
CA GLU A 391 -9.54 24.52 32.73
C GLU A 391 -8.65 24.33 31.47
N ARG A 392 -8.08 23.12 31.38
CA ARG A 392 -7.46 22.39 30.23
C ARG A 392 -6.05 22.85 29.80
N ASP A 393 -5.06 22.18 30.40
CA ASP A 393 -3.75 22.76 30.74
C ASP A 393 -2.57 22.45 29.81
N SER A 394 -2.70 21.69 28.72
CA SER A 394 -1.63 21.55 27.72
C SER A 394 -2.14 20.91 26.43
N VAL A 395 -1.78 21.47 25.28
CA VAL A 395 -2.22 21.01 23.95
C VAL A 395 -1.01 20.83 23.02
N ILE A 396 -0.79 19.62 22.52
CA ILE A 396 0.07 19.40 21.34
C ILE A 396 -0.82 19.51 20.11
N ARG A 397 -0.56 20.49 19.24
CA ARG A 397 -1.24 20.66 17.96
C ARG A 397 -0.34 20.18 16.83
N THR A 398 -0.88 19.37 15.92
CA THR A 398 -0.22 18.99 14.68
C THR A 398 -1.17 19.23 13.50
N THR A 399 -0.65 19.83 12.43
CA THR A 399 -1.34 19.94 11.15
C THR A 399 -0.92 18.78 10.26
N LEU A 400 -1.89 18.07 9.70
CA LEU A 400 -1.69 16.94 8.80
C LEU A 400 -1.50 17.47 7.39
N ASN A 401 -0.34 17.22 6.78
CA ASN A 401 -0.04 17.70 5.42
C ASN A 401 0.14 16.51 4.47
N GLY A 402 -0.24 16.70 3.19
CA GLY A 402 -0.51 15.60 2.27
C GLY A 402 -1.95 15.09 2.41
N ASP A 403 -2.45 14.39 1.39
CA ASP A 403 -3.79 13.78 1.40
C ASP A 403 -3.66 12.30 1.03
N PHE A 404 -3.42 11.48 2.05
CA PHE A 404 -3.36 10.02 1.91
C PHE A 404 -4.71 9.37 2.25
N GLY A 405 -5.77 10.17 2.42
CA GLY A 405 -7.07 9.78 2.95
C GLY A 405 -7.07 9.39 4.44
N TRP A 406 -6.04 8.66 4.89
CA TRP A 406 -5.98 8.05 6.22
C TRP A 406 -4.60 8.14 6.87
N VAL A 407 -4.59 8.32 8.19
CA VAL A 407 -3.40 8.26 9.03
C VAL A 407 -3.63 7.37 10.25
N ARG A 408 -2.73 6.42 10.50
CA ARG A 408 -2.66 5.70 11.76
C ARG A 408 -1.85 6.49 12.78
N VAL A 409 -2.41 6.72 13.94
CA VAL A 409 -1.84 7.46 15.07
C VAL A 409 -1.73 6.54 16.26
N THR A 410 -0.51 6.14 16.61
CA THR A 410 -0.25 5.29 17.78
C THR A 410 0.47 6.07 18.86
N GLY A 411 0.36 5.64 20.11
CA GLY A 411 1.12 6.20 21.20
C GLY A 411 0.62 5.74 22.55
N SER A 412 1.08 6.40 23.61
CA SER A 412 0.63 6.11 24.96
C SER A 412 0.67 7.34 25.86
N THR A 413 -0.07 7.28 26.95
CA THR A 413 -0.13 8.31 27.98
C THR A 413 0.33 7.76 29.32
N GLN A 414 0.99 8.59 30.14
CA GLN A 414 1.41 8.25 31.49
C GLN A 414 1.21 9.46 32.43
N MET A 415 0.95 9.18 33.71
CA MET A 415 0.95 10.17 34.80
C MET A 415 2.11 9.86 35.76
N ASP A 416 2.69 10.89 36.38
CA ASP A 416 3.82 10.67 37.31
C ASP A 416 3.35 10.01 38.61
N THR A 417 2.42 10.58 39.41
CA THR A 417 2.04 9.85 40.65
C THR A 417 0.79 10.28 41.44
N LYS A 418 0.06 11.38 41.18
CA LYS A 418 -0.94 11.87 42.17
C LYS A 418 -2.31 12.41 41.71
N GLY A 419 -2.61 12.45 40.42
CA GLY A 419 -3.81 13.13 39.93
C GLY A 419 -4.79 12.31 39.13
N SER A 420 -5.89 12.99 38.77
CA SER A 420 -6.99 12.47 37.96
C SER A 420 -7.06 13.17 36.60
N ALA A 421 -5.94 13.20 35.87
CA ALA A 421 -5.91 13.83 34.54
C ALA A 421 -6.70 13.00 33.53
N ARG A 422 -7.45 13.69 32.65
CA ARG A 422 -8.10 13.10 31.48
C ARG A 422 -7.31 13.47 30.23
N PHE A 423 -7.09 12.50 29.37
CA PHE A 423 -6.41 12.70 28.09
C PHE A 423 -7.42 12.68 26.96
N TYR A 424 -7.24 13.53 25.96
CA TYR A 424 -8.10 13.64 24.79
C TYR A 424 -7.28 13.75 23.52
N ILE A 425 -7.74 13.09 22.46
CA ILE A 425 -7.31 13.35 21.07
C ILE A 425 -8.54 13.83 20.30
N TYR A 426 -8.45 14.97 19.60
CA TYR A 426 -9.54 15.49 18.76
C TYR A 426 -9.03 16.07 17.44
N LYS A 427 -9.92 16.18 16.47
CA LYS A 427 -9.67 16.76 15.15
C LYS A 427 -10.35 18.12 15.04
N GLY A 428 -9.58 19.15 14.66
CA GLY A 428 -10.06 20.53 14.54
C GLY A 428 -10.38 21.21 15.89
N GLU A 429 -10.46 22.53 15.89
CA GLU A 429 -10.76 23.31 17.11
C GLU A 429 -12.21 23.13 17.60
N ASP A 430 -13.15 22.73 16.74
CA ASP A 430 -14.55 22.51 17.10
C ASP A 430 -14.80 21.12 17.73
N GLY A 431 -13.81 20.22 17.69
CA GLY A 431 -13.92 18.82 18.13
C GLY A 431 -13.96 18.60 19.65
N TYR A 432 -13.92 19.65 20.47
CA TYR A 432 -13.83 19.55 21.94
C TYR A 432 -14.97 18.77 22.62
N SER A 433 -16.14 18.69 21.99
CA SER A 433 -17.29 17.93 22.51
C SER A 433 -17.33 16.48 22.03
N SER A 434 -16.43 16.06 21.15
CA SER A 434 -16.44 14.74 20.51
C SER A 434 -15.00 14.25 20.24
N PRO A 435 -14.26 13.84 21.27
CA PRO A 435 -12.90 13.36 21.12
C PRO A 435 -12.84 12.08 20.27
N LEU A 436 -11.82 11.97 19.41
CA LEU A 436 -11.45 10.74 18.68
C LEU A 436 -10.95 9.65 19.64
N TRP A 437 -10.39 10.05 20.78
CA TRP A 437 -9.95 9.15 21.83
C TRP A 437 -9.94 9.86 23.18
N GLU A 438 -10.31 9.14 24.24
CA GLU A 438 -10.22 9.61 25.61
C GLU A 438 -9.65 8.54 26.56
N ALA A 439 -8.95 8.97 27.61
CA ALA A 439 -8.57 8.11 28.73
C ALA A 439 -8.91 8.76 30.07
N THR A 440 -9.58 7.98 30.92
CA THR A 440 -9.98 8.37 32.30
C THR A 440 -8.92 8.02 33.35
N PRO A 441 -8.97 8.65 34.54
CA PRO A 441 -8.00 8.43 35.61
C PRO A 441 -7.93 6.98 36.14
N GLY A 442 -6.73 6.51 36.48
CA GLY A 442 -6.52 5.36 37.37
C GLY A 442 -5.77 4.15 36.81
N VAL A 443 -5.42 4.13 35.52
CA VAL A 443 -4.57 3.10 34.90
C VAL A 443 -3.57 3.78 33.97
N THR A 444 -2.26 3.58 34.17
CA THR A 444 -1.21 4.12 33.29
C THR A 444 -0.05 3.12 33.15
N PRO A 445 0.49 2.92 31.93
CA PRO A 445 0.21 3.66 30.70
C PRO A 445 -1.07 3.21 29.97
N VAL A 446 -1.77 4.14 29.32
CA VAL A 446 -2.86 3.82 28.38
C VAL A 446 -2.37 4.07 26.97
N SER A 447 -2.29 3.02 26.15
CA SER A 447 -1.95 3.13 24.74
C SER A 447 -3.15 3.52 23.89
N PHE A 448 -2.92 4.22 22.79
CA PHE A 448 -3.89 4.48 21.74
C PHE A 448 -3.32 4.06 20.39
N ASP A 449 -4.23 3.66 19.50
CA ASP A 449 -3.96 3.25 18.13
C ASP A 449 -5.21 3.61 17.30
N LEU A 450 -5.14 4.74 16.62
CA LEU A 450 -6.27 5.36 15.93
C LEU A 450 -5.99 5.34 14.44
N ILE A 451 -6.99 5.01 13.62
CA ILE A 451 -6.94 5.26 12.18
C ILE A 451 -7.87 6.43 11.91
N ILE A 452 -7.29 7.56 11.53
CA ILE A 452 -7.96 8.84 11.45
C ILE A 452 -8.02 9.25 9.97
N PRO A 453 -9.21 9.53 9.44
CA PRO A 453 -9.32 10.08 8.11
C PRO A 453 -8.96 11.55 8.11
N TYR A 454 -8.26 12.01 7.07
CA TYR A 454 -7.86 13.40 6.99
C TYR A 454 -7.70 13.88 5.55
N THR A 455 -7.90 15.18 5.38
CA THR A 455 -7.52 15.95 4.20
C THR A 455 -6.35 16.87 4.55
N GLU A 456 -5.61 17.31 3.54
CA GLU A 456 -4.51 18.24 3.74
C GLU A 456 -4.96 19.50 4.48
N GLY A 457 -4.25 19.84 5.57
CA GLY A 457 -4.53 20.98 6.43
C GLY A 457 -5.39 20.66 7.66
N ASP A 458 -5.92 19.44 7.77
CA ASP A 458 -6.62 19.00 8.98
C ASP A 458 -5.71 19.03 10.21
N GLU A 459 -6.28 19.29 11.38
CA GLU A 459 -5.51 19.48 12.61
C GLU A 459 -5.87 18.42 13.64
N LEU A 460 -4.86 17.82 14.28
CA LEU A 460 -5.02 16.95 15.44
C LEU A 460 -4.47 17.61 16.69
N PHE A 461 -5.20 17.43 17.78
CA PHE A 461 -4.90 18.00 19.08
C PHE A 461 -4.81 16.90 20.12
N PHE A 462 -3.73 16.90 20.89
CA PHE A 462 -3.54 16.02 22.06
C PHE A 462 -3.62 16.88 23.30
N SER A 463 -4.66 16.69 24.09
CA SER A 463 -5.02 17.59 25.19
C SER A 463 -5.10 16.85 26.51
N VAL A 464 -4.82 17.59 27.58
CA VAL A 464 -4.96 17.11 28.96
C VAL A 464 -5.92 18.03 29.70
N ASP A 465 -6.84 17.43 30.46
CA ASP A 465 -7.65 18.09 31.47
C ASP A 465 -7.13 17.67 32.85
N ALA A 466 -6.26 18.49 33.42
CA ALA A 466 -5.84 18.39 34.82
C ALA A 466 -6.77 19.31 35.61
N SER A 467 -7.40 18.80 36.66
CA SER A 467 -8.27 19.65 37.47
C SER A 467 -7.40 20.61 38.31
N ALA A 468 -7.97 21.71 38.81
CA ALA A 468 -7.19 22.68 39.58
C ALA A 468 -6.62 22.18 40.93
N ASN A 469 -6.93 20.95 41.33
CA ASN A 469 -6.32 20.31 42.49
C ASN A 469 -5.02 19.53 42.14
N ASP A 470 -4.65 19.46 40.87
CA ASP A 470 -3.62 18.57 40.31
C ASP A 470 -2.32 19.34 39.98
N ILE A 471 -1.90 20.21 40.91
CA ILE A 471 -0.82 21.20 40.75
C ILE A 471 0.59 20.57 40.64
N ASP A 472 0.71 19.25 40.61
CA ASP A 472 1.98 18.51 40.49
C ASP A 472 1.88 17.31 39.52
N ASP A 473 0.82 17.22 38.71
CA ASP A 473 0.59 16.06 37.86
C ASP A 473 1.11 16.26 36.44
N TRP A 474 2.30 15.71 36.20
CA TRP A 474 2.87 15.67 34.87
C TRP A 474 2.14 14.66 34.00
N ALA A 475 1.34 15.17 33.07
CA ALA A 475 0.76 14.39 31.99
C ALA A 475 1.80 14.18 30.88
N ILE A 476 2.07 12.92 30.56
CA ILE A 476 3.14 12.52 29.64
C ILE A 476 2.51 11.82 28.44
N TRP A 477 2.76 12.33 27.25
CA TRP A 477 2.54 11.61 25.99
C TRP A 477 3.84 10.93 25.55
N LYS A 478 3.77 9.65 25.17
CA LYS A 478 4.94 8.83 24.81
C LYS A 478 4.72 8.10 23.49
N ASN A 479 5.78 7.99 22.70
CA ASN A 479 5.83 7.18 21.48
C ASN A 479 4.70 7.51 20.49
N ILE A 480 4.40 8.81 20.30
CA ILE A 480 3.39 9.20 19.31
C ILE A 480 3.97 8.96 17.91
N HIS A 481 3.36 8.05 17.15
CA HIS A 481 3.72 7.79 15.77
C HIS A 481 2.53 8.04 14.86
N PHE A 482 2.81 8.68 13.74
CA PHE A 482 1.86 8.85 12.65
C PHE A 482 2.38 8.06 11.44
N ALA A 483 1.51 7.29 10.81
CA ALA A 483 1.83 6.55 9.60
C ALA A 483 0.69 6.70 8.58
N PRO A 484 0.96 7.09 7.33
CA PRO A 484 -0.07 7.02 6.29
C PRO A 484 -0.58 5.57 6.17
N GLN A 485 -1.86 5.40 5.90
CA GLN A 485 -2.47 4.08 5.68
C GLN A 485 -3.27 4.09 4.39
N SER A 486 -3.31 2.96 3.69
CA SER A 486 -4.44 2.69 2.80
C SER A 486 -5.71 2.65 3.66
N GLY A 487 -6.76 3.32 3.21
CA GLY A 487 -8.05 3.27 3.90
C GLY A 487 -8.54 1.83 4.08
N PRO A 488 -9.35 1.56 5.11
CA PRO A 488 -9.92 0.22 5.31
C PRO A 488 -10.88 -0.19 4.19
N PHE A 489 -11.37 0.75 3.40
CA PHE A 489 -12.25 0.51 2.28
C PHE A 489 -11.71 1.25 1.05
N SER A 490 -12.31 1.01 -0.11
CA SER A 490 -11.96 1.64 -1.40
C SER A 490 -12.04 3.17 -1.43
N GLY A 491 -12.48 3.82 -0.36
CA GLY A 491 -12.44 5.27 -0.19
C GLY A 491 -13.41 5.78 0.88
N GLY A 492 -13.47 7.10 1.00
CA GLY A 492 -14.32 7.85 1.92
C GLY A 492 -13.97 7.65 3.39
N VAL A 493 -14.64 8.37 4.29
CA VAL A 493 -14.27 8.48 5.72
C VAL A 493 -15.39 8.04 6.67
N GLY A 494 -16.50 7.57 6.09
CA GLY A 494 -17.66 7.06 6.81
C GLY A 494 -18.56 8.15 7.38
N THR A 495 -18.49 9.38 6.88
CA THR A 495 -19.46 10.45 7.19
C THR A 495 -20.60 10.43 6.17
N GLU A 496 -21.69 11.17 6.41
CA GLU A 496 -22.79 11.25 5.46
C GLU A 496 -22.36 11.91 4.14
N GLU A 497 -21.56 12.97 4.22
CA GLU A 497 -21.04 13.71 3.07
C GLU A 497 -19.91 12.97 2.34
N ASP A 498 -19.19 12.10 3.05
CA ASP A 498 -18.09 11.30 2.52
C ASP A 498 -18.13 9.87 3.11
N PRO A 499 -19.05 9.03 2.60
CA PRO A 499 -19.28 7.67 3.09
C PRO A 499 -18.17 6.73 2.66
N TYR A 500 -17.95 5.66 3.43
CA TYR A 500 -17.05 4.58 3.03
C TYR A 500 -17.50 3.95 1.71
N LEU A 501 -16.58 3.77 0.77
CA LEU A 501 -16.88 3.19 -0.54
C LEU A 501 -16.68 1.68 -0.52
N ILE A 502 -17.74 0.93 -0.86
CA ILE A 502 -17.71 -0.52 -1.00
C ILE A 502 -17.71 -0.83 -2.51
N SER A 503 -16.53 -1.08 -3.07
CA SER A 503 -16.31 -1.25 -4.52
C SER A 503 -15.91 -2.67 -4.90
N THR A 504 -15.52 -3.49 -3.93
CA THR A 504 -14.90 -4.81 -4.14
C THR A 504 -15.36 -5.84 -3.10
N GLU A 505 -15.10 -7.13 -3.37
CA GLU A 505 -15.32 -8.21 -2.40
C GLU A 505 -14.48 -7.99 -1.12
N ASP A 506 -13.27 -7.46 -1.24
CA ASP A 506 -12.38 -7.19 -0.11
C ASP A 506 -12.95 -6.12 0.84
N ASP A 507 -13.65 -5.10 0.32
CA ASP A 507 -14.31 -4.09 1.15
C ASP A 507 -15.41 -4.71 2.02
N LEU A 508 -16.17 -5.66 1.47
CA LEU A 508 -17.19 -6.42 2.20
C LEU A 508 -16.55 -7.31 3.27
N PHE A 509 -15.39 -7.92 2.99
CA PHE A 509 -14.64 -8.67 3.99
C PHE A 509 -14.09 -7.78 5.10
N GLU A 510 -13.55 -6.62 4.76
CA GLU A 510 -13.06 -5.69 5.78
C GLU A 510 -14.22 -5.24 6.67
N LEU A 511 -15.40 -4.97 6.09
CA LEU A 511 -16.60 -4.63 6.86
C LEU A 511 -16.97 -5.76 7.84
N ALA A 512 -16.91 -7.01 7.39
CA ALA A 512 -17.16 -8.18 8.23
C ALA A 512 -16.13 -8.34 9.36
N GLN A 513 -14.84 -8.15 9.05
CA GLN A 513 -13.74 -8.26 10.02
C GLN A 513 -13.77 -7.14 11.05
N LYS A 514 -14.02 -5.90 10.62
CA LYS A 514 -14.02 -4.72 11.48
C LYS A 514 -15.30 -4.52 12.29
N THR A 515 -16.37 -5.23 11.99
CA THR A 515 -17.55 -5.26 12.86
C THR A 515 -17.20 -6.05 14.12
N THR A 516 -16.84 -5.36 15.20
CA THR A 516 -16.35 -5.93 16.46
C THR A 516 -17.19 -5.46 17.65
N ALA A 517 -16.93 -5.97 18.86
CA ALA A 517 -17.68 -5.58 20.05
C ALA A 517 -17.54 -4.09 20.37
N ASP A 518 -16.38 -3.51 20.01
CA ASP A 518 -16.06 -2.10 20.21
C ASP A 518 -16.33 -1.25 18.96
N ASN A 519 -16.78 -1.87 17.86
CA ASN A 519 -17.05 -1.18 16.60
C ASN A 519 -18.29 -1.76 15.89
N SER A 520 -19.45 -1.19 16.20
CA SER A 520 -20.71 -1.48 15.51
C SER A 520 -20.95 -0.61 14.27
N PHE A 521 -20.06 0.35 13.98
CA PHE A 521 -20.24 1.37 12.94
C PHE A 521 -21.43 2.33 13.15
N ILE A 522 -21.90 2.50 14.38
CA ILE A 522 -22.92 3.51 14.69
C ILE A 522 -22.52 4.90 14.17
N GLY A 523 -23.45 5.55 13.45
CA GLY A 523 -23.23 6.88 12.85
C GLY A 523 -22.26 6.89 11.67
N LYS A 524 -21.90 5.72 11.10
CA LYS A 524 -21.06 5.62 9.91
C LYS A 524 -21.88 5.25 8.68
N TYR A 525 -21.47 5.79 7.53
CA TYR A 525 -22.16 5.65 6.26
C TYR A 525 -21.29 4.88 5.26
N PHE A 526 -21.92 4.02 4.48
CA PHE A 526 -21.32 3.18 3.45
C PHE A 526 -22.15 3.28 2.17
N ILE A 527 -21.48 3.42 1.03
CA ILE A 527 -22.12 3.36 -0.29
C ILE A 527 -21.42 2.33 -1.17
N GLN A 528 -22.21 1.51 -1.85
CA GLN A 528 -21.68 0.63 -2.87
C GLN A 528 -21.52 1.38 -4.19
N THR A 529 -20.43 1.10 -4.89
CA THR A 529 -20.05 1.84 -6.11
C THR A 529 -19.92 0.95 -7.35
N ASN A 530 -19.94 -0.38 -7.17
CA ASN A 530 -19.82 -1.37 -8.24
C ASN A 530 -20.69 -2.60 -7.94
N ASP A 531 -20.97 -3.40 -8.97
CA ASP A 531 -21.41 -4.78 -8.78
C ASP A 531 -20.26 -5.60 -8.15
N ILE A 532 -20.60 -6.47 -7.19
CA ILE A 532 -19.63 -7.25 -6.42
C ILE A 532 -19.95 -8.74 -6.55
N GLU A 533 -18.98 -9.53 -6.98
CA GLU A 533 -19.07 -10.99 -7.00
C GLU A 533 -18.32 -11.54 -5.78
N ILE A 534 -18.98 -12.36 -4.95
CA ILE A 534 -18.35 -13.01 -3.80
C ILE A 534 -17.77 -14.35 -4.24
N THR A 535 -16.45 -14.41 -4.42
CA THR A 535 -15.73 -15.58 -4.92
C THR A 535 -15.18 -16.49 -3.82
N THR A 536 -15.16 -16.01 -2.56
CA THR A 536 -14.59 -16.73 -1.43
C THR A 536 -15.63 -17.15 -0.39
N VAL A 537 -15.20 -17.92 0.62
CA VAL A 537 -16.11 -18.42 1.66
C VAL A 537 -16.58 -17.27 2.53
N TRP A 538 -17.88 -16.97 2.47
CA TRP A 538 -18.45 -15.84 3.18
C TRP A 538 -18.67 -16.11 4.68
N THR A 539 -18.28 -15.15 5.50
CA THR A 539 -18.66 -15.07 6.92
C THR A 539 -19.58 -13.87 7.12
N PRO A 540 -20.83 -14.05 7.60
CA PRO A 540 -21.76 -12.94 7.71
C PRO A 540 -21.24 -11.80 8.59
N ILE A 541 -21.51 -10.56 8.18
CA ILE A 541 -21.11 -9.36 8.92
C ILE A 541 -21.79 -9.37 10.29
N GLY A 542 -21.00 -9.32 11.36
CA GLY A 542 -21.50 -9.40 12.73
C GLY A 542 -21.63 -10.82 13.30
N TRP A 543 -21.25 -11.86 12.56
CA TRP A 543 -21.30 -13.24 13.06
C TRP A 543 -20.12 -13.57 13.99
N ARG A 544 -20.38 -14.21 15.13
CA ARG A 544 -19.36 -14.69 16.08
C ARG A 544 -19.61 -16.10 16.61
N GLY A 545 -20.68 -16.75 16.18
CA GLY A 545 -20.96 -18.13 16.53
C GLY A 545 -22.46 -18.44 16.51
N ASN A 546 -22.78 -19.68 16.87
CA ASN A 546 -24.17 -20.17 16.88
C ASN A 546 -24.89 -19.93 18.21
N TYR A 547 -24.44 -18.96 19.02
CA TYR A 547 -25.05 -18.61 20.31
C TYR A 547 -25.63 -17.19 20.26
N TYR A 548 -26.86 -17.06 20.77
CA TYR A 548 -27.70 -15.85 20.67
C TYR A 548 -27.01 -14.56 21.13
N ASP A 549 -26.21 -14.62 22.19
CA ASP A 549 -25.63 -13.43 22.83
C ASP A 549 -24.22 -13.11 22.34
N THR A 550 -23.71 -13.81 21.31
CA THR A 550 -22.33 -13.64 20.83
C THR A 550 -22.19 -12.76 19.61
N ASN A 551 -23.25 -12.59 18.81
CA ASN A 551 -23.19 -11.83 17.57
C ASN A 551 -23.13 -10.32 17.82
N LEU A 552 -22.49 -9.62 16.88
CA LEU A 552 -22.12 -8.22 17.00
C LEU A 552 -22.93 -7.42 15.98
N PRO A 553 -23.83 -6.53 16.41
CA PRO A 553 -24.72 -5.84 15.50
C PRO A 553 -23.96 -4.84 14.63
N PHE A 554 -24.30 -4.80 13.34
CA PHE A 554 -24.00 -3.65 12.50
C PHE A 554 -25.05 -2.56 12.74
N GLU A 555 -24.59 -1.35 13.05
CA GLU A 555 -25.40 -0.17 13.40
C GLU A 555 -25.11 1.05 12.50
N GLY A 556 -24.39 0.84 11.39
CA GLY A 556 -24.16 1.86 10.36
C GLY A 556 -25.30 1.98 9.35
N TYR A 557 -25.15 2.92 8.43
CA TYR A 557 -25.98 3.09 7.24
C TYR A 557 -25.25 2.51 6.02
N TYR A 558 -25.80 1.48 5.37
CA TYR A 558 -25.27 0.93 4.13
C TYR A 558 -26.28 1.13 3.00
N ASN A 559 -25.88 1.84 1.95
CA ASN A 559 -26.66 2.00 0.73
C ASN A 559 -26.02 1.23 -0.44
N GLY A 560 -26.72 0.23 -0.98
CA GLY A 560 -26.28 -0.59 -2.10
C GLY A 560 -26.36 0.11 -3.46
N GLN A 561 -27.00 1.28 -3.55
CA GLN A 561 -27.15 2.08 -4.76
C GLN A 561 -27.71 1.27 -5.95
N SER A 562 -28.47 0.20 -5.65
CA SER A 562 -29.00 -0.78 -6.61
C SER A 562 -27.96 -1.60 -7.39
N TYR A 563 -26.67 -1.52 -7.04
CA TYR A 563 -25.66 -2.46 -7.56
C TYR A 563 -25.92 -3.88 -7.03
N SER A 564 -25.48 -4.88 -7.78
CA SER A 564 -25.66 -6.28 -7.40
C SER A 564 -24.55 -6.78 -6.46
N ILE A 565 -24.90 -7.69 -5.57
CA ILE A 565 -23.97 -8.58 -4.89
C ILE A 565 -24.36 -10.01 -5.26
N SER A 566 -23.48 -10.71 -5.98
CA SER A 566 -23.74 -12.02 -6.56
C SER A 566 -22.84 -13.11 -6.00
N GLU A 567 -23.17 -14.37 -6.32
CA GLU A 567 -22.38 -15.57 -5.97
C GLU A 567 -22.18 -15.83 -4.46
N LEU A 568 -22.89 -15.09 -3.59
CA LEU A 568 -22.92 -15.34 -2.15
C LEU A 568 -23.29 -16.81 -1.85
N ASN A 569 -22.32 -17.57 -1.37
CA ASN A 569 -22.47 -18.98 -1.03
C ASN A 569 -22.17 -19.25 0.44
N ILE A 570 -23.14 -19.81 1.17
CA ILE A 570 -22.96 -20.29 2.55
C ILE A 570 -23.39 -21.76 2.60
N SER A 571 -22.45 -22.68 2.85
CA SER A 571 -22.71 -24.13 2.81
C SER A 571 -22.64 -24.83 4.17
N SER A 572 -22.43 -24.10 5.27
CA SER A 572 -22.04 -24.64 6.58
C SER A 572 -23.16 -24.76 7.63
N SER A 573 -24.43 -24.56 7.28
CA SER A 573 -25.58 -24.62 8.23
C SER A 573 -25.41 -23.74 9.49
N ILE A 574 -24.70 -22.62 9.37
CA ILE A 574 -24.53 -21.65 10.46
C ILE A 574 -25.85 -20.94 10.77
N SER A 575 -26.06 -20.59 12.03
CA SER A 575 -27.19 -19.74 12.44
C SER A 575 -26.84 -18.28 12.19
N TRP A 576 -27.84 -17.43 11.96
CA TRP A 576 -27.68 -16.06 11.48
C TRP A 576 -26.91 -15.99 10.14
N ALA A 577 -27.16 -16.95 9.25
CA ALA A 577 -26.65 -16.88 7.89
C ALA A 577 -27.32 -15.73 7.12
N GLY A 578 -26.53 -15.11 6.24
CA GLY A 578 -26.90 -14.00 5.36
C GLY A 578 -25.67 -13.19 4.96
N LEU A 579 -25.87 -12.10 4.22
CA LEU A 579 -24.80 -11.10 4.04
C LEU A 579 -24.43 -10.49 5.42
N PHE A 580 -25.43 -10.11 6.20
CA PHE A 580 -25.31 -9.66 7.58
C PHE A 580 -25.90 -10.70 8.54
N ALA A 581 -25.20 -11.00 9.64
CA ALA A 581 -25.77 -11.80 10.72
C ALA A 581 -26.81 -11.01 11.52
N VAL A 582 -26.47 -9.79 11.94
CA VAL A 582 -27.31 -8.99 12.83
C VAL A 582 -27.24 -7.50 12.47
N ILE A 583 -28.41 -6.87 12.32
CA ILE A 583 -28.56 -5.42 12.24
C ILE A 583 -29.09 -4.91 13.59
N GLY A 584 -28.37 -3.97 14.20
CA GLY A 584 -28.76 -3.35 15.47
C GLY A 584 -29.83 -2.28 15.29
N ALA A 585 -30.32 -1.71 16.40
CA ALA A 585 -31.47 -0.80 16.38
C ALA A 585 -31.23 0.51 15.62
N ASN A 586 -29.97 0.92 15.49
CA ASN A 586 -29.57 2.13 14.75
C ASN A 586 -29.13 1.81 13.30
N GLY A 587 -29.01 0.53 12.95
CA GLY A 587 -28.53 0.11 11.64
C GLY A 587 -29.58 0.32 10.55
N THR A 588 -29.12 0.75 9.36
CA THR A 588 -29.95 0.92 8.17
C THR A 588 -29.30 0.25 6.97
N LEU A 589 -30.07 -0.60 6.29
CA LEU A 589 -29.71 -1.14 4.98
C LEU A 589 -30.68 -0.58 3.93
N GLU A 590 -30.15 0.05 2.88
CA GLU A 590 -30.95 0.67 1.81
C GLU A 590 -30.47 0.18 0.43
N ASP A 591 -31.42 -0.11 -0.46
CA ASP A 591 -31.18 -0.39 -1.89
C ASP A 591 -30.10 -1.45 -2.20
N ILE A 592 -30.03 -2.51 -1.37
CA ILE A 592 -29.13 -3.66 -1.58
C ILE A 592 -29.82 -4.72 -2.44
N ASN A 593 -29.15 -5.17 -3.50
CA ASN A 593 -29.65 -6.22 -4.39
C ASN A 593 -28.77 -7.48 -4.36
N LEU A 594 -29.28 -8.58 -3.80
CA LEU A 594 -28.62 -9.88 -3.82
C LEU A 594 -29.10 -10.74 -5.00
N GLU A 595 -28.17 -11.15 -5.86
CA GLU A 595 -28.47 -11.88 -7.09
C GLU A 595 -27.92 -13.32 -7.06
N GLY A 596 -28.80 -14.31 -7.28
CA GLY A 596 -28.39 -15.70 -7.48
C GLY A 596 -27.76 -16.39 -6.25
N VAL A 597 -28.09 -15.97 -5.02
CA VAL A 597 -27.41 -16.46 -3.82
C VAL A 597 -27.81 -17.89 -3.44
N SER A 598 -26.91 -18.63 -2.77
CA SER A 598 -27.13 -20.02 -2.36
C SER A 598 -26.74 -20.26 -0.91
N ILE A 599 -27.73 -20.53 -0.04
CA ILE A 599 -27.52 -20.58 1.41
C ILE A 599 -28.08 -21.88 2.00
N ILE A 600 -27.24 -22.59 2.75
CA ILE A 600 -27.57 -23.68 3.67
C ILE A 600 -27.38 -23.15 5.08
N ALA A 601 -28.49 -22.99 5.82
CA ALA A 601 -28.58 -22.24 7.04
C ALA A 601 -29.06 -23.04 8.26
N GLY A 602 -28.68 -22.55 9.44
CA GLY A 602 -29.16 -22.98 10.75
C GLY A 602 -30.41 -22.20 11.17
N TYR A 603 -30.39 -21.63 12.39
CA TYR A 603 -31.48 -20.82 12.93
C TYR A 603 -31.36 -19.35 12.54
N HIS A 604 -32.47 -18.59 12.61
CA HIS A 604 -32.52 -17.14 12.39
C HIS A 604 -31.79 -16.65 11.13
N SER A 605 -32.08 -17.22 9.96
CA SER A 605 -31.29 -16.97 8.75
C SER A 605 -32.11 -16.43 7.60
N GLY A 606 -31.55 -15.46 6.89
CA GLY A 606 -32.13 -14.87 5.69
C GLY A 606 -31.04 -14.51 4.69
N ALA A 607 -31.38 -14.30 3.42
CA ALA A 607 -30.36 -14.02 2.41
C ALA A 607 -29.58 -12.74 2.72
N LEU A 608 -30.29 -11.67 3.08
CA LEU A 608 -29.67 -10.39 3.40
C LEU A 608 -29.29 -10.32 4.88
N VAL A 609 -30.22 -10.66 5.78
CA VAL A 609 -30.01 -10.51 7.22
C VAL A 609 -30.48 -11.75 7.99
N GLY A 610 -29.66 -12.22 8.93
CA GLY A 610 -30.07 -13.20 9.92
C GLY A 610 -31.12 -12.65 10.88
N GLU A 611 -30.75 -11.65 11.69
CA GLU A 611 -31.62 -10.94 12.62
C GLU A 611 -31.63 -9.43 12.40
N ASN A 612 -32.83 -8.85 12.21
CA ASN A 612 -33.02 -7.41 12.04
C ASN A 612 -33.63 -6.77 13.29
N ARG A 613 -32.99 -5.73 13.81
CA ARG A 613 -33.54 -4.82 14.84
C ARG A 613 -33.63 -3.36 14.37
N GLY A 614 -33.12 -3.06 13.18
CA GLY A 614 -33.04 -1.72 12.60
C GLY A 614 -33.99 -1.56 11.40
N LEU A 615 -33.56 -0.74 10.42
CA LEU A 615 -34.32 -0.45 9.19
C LEU A 615 -33.72 -1.18 7.98
N ILE A 616 -34.57 -1.87 7.22
CA ILE A 616 -34.22 -2.40 5.90
C ILE A 616 -35.19 -1.84 4.88
N LYS A 617 -34.69 -1.17 3.84
CA LYS A 617 -35.49 -0.41 2.88
C LYS A 617 -35.04 -0.66 1.44
N GLY A 618 -35.99 -0.91 0.53
CA GLY A 618 -35.69 -1.00 -0.91
C GLY A 618 -34.83 -2.20 -1.33
N CYS A 619 -34.60 -3.18 -0.44
CA CYS A 619 -33.70 -4.29 -0.72
C CYS A 619 -34.39 -5.44 -1.47
N ASN A 620 -33.61 -6.14 -2.31
CA ASN A 620 -34.06 -7.23 -3.18
C ASN A 620 -33.18 -8.47 -3.00
N THR A 621 -33.79 -9.66 -2.98
CA THR A 621 -33.04 -10.94 -2.93
C THR A 621 -33.56 -11.98 -3.93
N SER A 622 -32.64 -12.75 -4.53
CA SER A 622 -32.95 -13.86 -5.44
C SER A 622 -31.95 -15.01 -5.29
N GLY A 623 -32.39 -16.25 -5.57
CA GLY A 623 -31.62 -17.46 -5.32
C GLY A 623 -32.34 -18.50 -4.45
N SER A 624 -31.61 -19.20 -3.58
CA SER A 624 -32.17 -20.24 -2.71
C SER A 624 -31.60 -20.22 -1.29
N ILE A 625 -32.46 -20.47 -0.30
CA ILE A 625 -32.10 -20.69 1.09
C ILE A 625 -32.79 -21.95 1.63
N SER A 626 -32.03 -22.82 2.29
CA SER A 626 -32.54 -24.04 2.90
C SER A 626 -31.97 -24.26 4.30
N GLY A 627 -32.73 -24.84 5.22
CA GLY A 627 -32.27 -24.99 6.60
C GLY A 627 -33.28 -25.54 7.60
N ALA A 628 -32.90 -25.51 8.88
CA ALA A 628 -33.67 -26.10 9.97
C ALA A 628 -34.52 -25.11 10.78
N GLY A 629 -34.08 -23.85 10.96
CA GLY A 629 -34.74 -22.92 11.88
C GLY A 629 -35.73 -21.95 11.22
N GLN A 630 -35.75 -20.71 11.72
CA GLN A 630 -36.56 -19.61 11.19
C GLN A 630 -35.88 -19.04 9.95
N LEU A 631 -36.49 -19.24 8.79
CA LEU A 631 -35.92 -18.88 7.49
C LEU A 631 -36.80 -17.86 6.78
N GLY A 632 -36.19 -16.78 6.30
CA GLY A 632 -36.81 -15.84 5.39
C GLY A 632 -36.01 -15.71 4.10
N GLY A 633 -36.69 -15.42 2.99
CA GLY A 633 -35.98 -15.10 1.75
C GLY A 633 -35.14 -13.82 1.84
N LEU A 634 -35.48 -12.89 2.73
CA LEU A 634 -34.70 -11.67 2.95
C LEU A 634 -34.18 -11.57 4.39
N VAL A 635 -35.04 -11.77 5.39
CA VAL A 635 -34.69 -11.70 6.82
C VAL A 635 -35.11 -12.97 7.55
N GLY A 636 -34.20 -13.58 8.30
CA GLY A 636 -34.54 -14.74 9.14
C GLY A 636 -35.50 -14.39 10.27
N MET A 637 -35.07 -13.47 11.14
CA MET A 637 -35.82 -12.97 12.29
C MET A 637 -35.86 -11.45 12.29
N SER A 638 -37.05 -10.85 12.48
CA SER A 638 -37.19 -9.41 12.73
C SER A 638 -37.64 -9.18 14.18
N HIS A 639 -36.78 -8.57 14.99
CA HIS A 639 -37.02 -8.29 16.40
C HIS A 639 -37.05 -6.77 16.63
N ASN A 640 -38.26 -6.20 16.66
CA ASN A 640 -38.50 -4.75 16.70
C ASN A 640 -37.93 -3.98 15.48
N GLY A 641 -37.57 -4.68 14.39
CA GLY A 641 -37.06 -4.08 13.15
C GLY A 641 -38.15 -3.73 12.12
N LEU A 642 -37.85 -2.75 11.27
CA LEU A 642 -38.72 -2.23 10.21
C LEU A 642 -38.25 -2.72 8.84
N LEU A 643 -39.19 -3.20 8.01
CA LEU A 643 -38.94 -3.51 6.61
C LEU A 643 -39.87 -2.69 5.73
N GLU A 644 -39.31 -1.93 4.80
CA GLU A 644 -40.06 -1.10 3.85
C GLU A 644 -39.66 -1.36 2.40
N ASP A 645 -40.63 -1.48 1.50
CA ASP A 645 -40.39 -1.55 0.05
C ASP A 645 -39.41 -2.66 -0.38
N CYS A 646 -39.35 -3.76 0.38
CA CYS A 646 -38.44 -4.87 0.11
C CYS A 646 -39.10 -6.00 -0.69
N HIS A 647 -38.31 -6.73 -1.46
CA HIS A 647 -38.78 -7.85 -2.28
C HIS A 647 -37.87 -9.09 -2.17
N SER A 648 -38.47 -10.27 -2.22
CA SER A 648 -37.75 -11.54 -2.29
C SER A 648 -38.35 -12.43 -3.39
N SER A 649 -37.49 -12.94 -4.27
CA SER A 649 -37.80 -13.99 -5.26
C SER A 649 -37.15 -15.33 -4.90
N MET A 650 -36.65 -15.45 -3.67
CA MET A 650 -35.92 -16.62 -3.18
C MET A 650 -36.79 -17.88 -3.11
N THR A 651 -36.21 -19.02 -3.47
CA THR A 651 -36.76 -20.33 -3.06
C THR A 651 -36.36 -20.59 -1.60
N VAL A 652 -37.34 -20.76 -0.71
CA VAL A 652 -37.12 -20.92 0.74
C VAL A 652 -37.61 -22.30 1.20
N ILE A 653 -36.68 -23.14 1.70
CA ILE A 653 -36.98 -24.52 2.12
C ILE A 653 -36.60 -24.73 3.59
N GLY A 654 -37.57 -24.69 4.49
CA GLY A 654 -37.36 -24.96 5.92
C GLY A 654 -37.86 -26.33 6.38
N THR A 655 -37.11 -26.96 7.28
CA THR A 655 -37.35 -28.35 7.70
C THR A 655 -37.79 -28.51 9.16
N GLN A 656 -37.90 -27.44 9.97
CA GLN A 656 -38.43 -27.57 11.34
C GLN A 656 -39.38 -26.45 11.77
N GLU A 657 -38.95 -25.18 11.79
CA GLU A 657 -39.73 -24.12 12.44
C GLU A 657 -40.57 -23.22 11.50
N SER A 658 -40.22 -21.94 11.38
CA SER A 658 -41.02 -20.91 10.70
C SER A 658 -40.37 -20.51 9.40
N VAL A 659 -41.13 -20.53 8.31
CA VAL A 659 -40.62 -20.27 6.96
C VAL A 659 -41.47 -19.19 6.32
N GLY A 660 -40.82 -18.08 5.95
CA GLY A 660 -41.46 -16.98 5.24
C GLY A 660 -40.79 -16.71 3.91
N GLY A 661 -41.57 -16.35 2.89
CA GLY A 661 -41.00 -15.94 1.60
C GLY A 661 -40.12 -14.67 1.70
N LEU A 662 -40.44 -13.77 2.64
CA LEU A 662 -39.64 -12.59 2.96
C LEU A 662 -39.04 -12.67 4.37
N VAL A 663 -39.86 -12.89 5.40
CA VAL A 663 -39.44 -12.89 6.81
C VAL A 663 -39.82 -14.21 7.50
N GLY A 664 -38.85 -14.91 8.10
CA GLY A 664 -39.14 -16.17 8.79
C GLY A 664 -39.99 -16.00 10.05
N TYR A 665 -39.54 -15.13 10.96
CA TYR A 665 -40.19 -14.90 12.25
C TYR A 665 -40.12 -13.41 12.63
N SER A 666 -41.25 -12.79 12.94
CA SER A 666 -41.32 -11.39 13.37
C SER A 666 -41.91 -11.29 14.77
N THR A 667 -41.30 -10.49 15.66
CA THR A 667 -41.80 -10.31 17.04
C THR A 667 -41.63 -8.91 17.57
N ASN A 668 -42.69 -8.40 18.21
CA ASN A 668 -42.72 -7.08 18.86
C ASN A 668 -42.84 -7.21 20.38
N ASN A 669 -41.77 -6.92 21.10
CA ASN A 669 -41.78 -6.94 22.58
C ASN A 669 -41.92 -5.54 23.20
N SER A 670 -41.87 -4.47 22.39
CA SER A 670 -41.68 -3.10 22.89
C SER A 670 -42.97 -2.32 23.12
N GLY A 671 -44.16 -2.87 22.82
CA GLY A 671 -45.44 -2.13 22.90
C GLY A 671 -45.52 -0.94 21.93
N ASN A 672 -44.47 -0.69 21.15
CA ASN A 672 -44.34 0.35 20.15
C ASN A 672 -44.76 -0.25 18.81
N ALA A 673 -45.64 0.38 18.04
CA ALA A 673 -46.21 -0.18 16.81
C ALA A 673 -45.21 -0.33 15.63
N ALA A 674 -43.90 -0.30 15.90
CA ALA A 674 -42.83 -0.13 14.91
C ALA A 674 -42.35 -1.42 14.22
N ASN A 675 -42.81 -2.62 14.62
CA ASN A 675 -42.66 -3.77 13.74
C ASN A 675 -43.66 -3.66 12.60
N SER A 676 -43.19 -3.12 11.49
CA SER A 676 -43.99 -3.01 10.28
C SER A 676 -43.24 -3.66 9.12
N ILE A 677 -43.95 -4.53 8.42
CA ILE A 677 -43.54 -5.01 7.10
C ILE A 677 -44.44 -4.24 6.14
N LEU A 678 -43.88 -3.23 5.50
CA LEU A 678 -44.64 -2.19 4.82
C LEU A 678 -44.30 -2.19 3.33
N ARG A 679 -45.31 -2.38 2.48
CA ARG A 679 -45.15 -2.40 1.01
C ARG A 679 -44.16 -3.46 0.49
N CYS A 680 -43.92 -4.52 1.26
CA CYS A 680 -43.03 -5.60 0.85
C CYS A 680 -43.77 -6.73 0.12
N SER A 681 -43.03 -7.52 -0.67
CA SER A 681 -43.59 -8.65 -1.43
C SER A 681 -42.64 -9.85 -1.49
N SER A 682 -43.19 -11.03 -1.78
CA SER A 682 -42.43 -12.24 -2.08
C SER A 682 -43.08 -13.01 -3.22
N THR A 683 -42.28 -13.50 -4.16
CA THR A 683 -42.74 -14.25 -5.35
C THR A 683 -42.11 -15.63 -5.50
N GLY A 684 -41.08 -15.97 -4.72
CA GLY A 684 -40.42 -17.27 -4.78
C GLY A 684 -41.18 -18.39 -4.06
N ASP A 685 -40.81 -19.63 -4.35
CA ASP A 685 -41.44 -20.82 -3.77
C ASP A 685 -41.07 -20.98 -2.29
N VAL A 686 -42.07 -21.21 -1.44
CA VAL A 686 -41.88 -21.36 0.01
C VAL A 686 -42.37 -22.73 0.46
N THR A 687 -41.45 -23.55 0.98
CA THR A 687 -41.72 -24.89 1.50
C THR A 687 -41.33 -24.97 2.98
N GLY A 688 -42.28 -25.33 3.84
CA GLY A 688 -42.04 -25.50 5.28
C GLY A 688 -42.98 -26.53 5.90
N ILE A 689 -42.58 -27.16 7.01
CA ILE A 689 -43.32 -28.27 7.63
C ILE A 689 -44.17 -27.89 8.86
N GLN A 690 -44.00 -26.69 9.43
CA GLN A 690 -44.76 -26.22 10.59
C GLN A 690 -45.49 -24.89 10.31
N ARG A 691 -44.79 -23.75 10.42
CA ARG A 691 -45.38 -22.41 10.28
C ARG A 691 -44.88 -21.76 9.00
N THR A 692 -45.64 -21.90 7.92
CA THR A 692 -45.24 -21.47 6.58
C THR A 692 -46.15 -20.34 6.09
N GLY A 693 -45.57 -19.22 5.66
CA GLY A 693 -46.32 -18.13 5.05
C GLY A 693 -45.63 -17.57 3.82
N GLY A 694 -46.42 -17.18 2.81
CA GLY A 694 -45.89 -16.66 1.55
C GLY A 694 -45.09 -15.36 1.70
N LEU A 695 -45.37 -14.56 2.74
CA LEU A 695 -44.61 -13.35 3.08
C LEU A 695 -43.89 -13.51 4.42
N VAL A 696 -44.63 -13.88 5.47
CA VAL A 696 -44.11 -14.01 6.85
C VAL A 696 -44.48 -15.38 7.42
N GLY A 697 -43.54 -16.09 8.02
CA GLY A 697 -43.78 -17.41 8.62
C GLY A 697 -44.56 -17.35 9.94
N THR A 698 -44.18 -16.46 10.86
CA THR A 698 -44.88 -16.21 12.14
C THR A 698 -44.80 -14.72 12.52
N LEU A 699 -45.88 -14.21 13.11
CA LEU A 699 -46.05 -12.84 13.62
C LEU A 699 -46.26 -12.82 15.15
#